data_AF-A0A5C5Y294-F1
#
_entry.id   AF-A0A5C5Y294-F1
#
_cell.length_a   1.000
_cell.length_b   1.000
_cell.length_c   1.000
_cell.angle_alpha   90.00
_cell.angle_beta   90.00
_cell.angle_gamma   90.00
#
_symmetry.space_group_name_H-M   'P 1'
#
loop_
_entity.id
_entity.type
_entity.pdbx_description
1 polymer ?
#
loop_
_entity_poly.entity_id
_entity_poly.type
_entity_poly.pdbx_seq_one_letter_code
_entity_poly.pdbx_strand_id
1 'polypeptide(L)'
;MMHHWKLIRKLVVAPMRRRPGRAIITLIGVTASTCAVVWMVSGYDALVSKLDENADRYMGQFDFLMVPQGRPGSHPEMGDALITDLQSDPGVMVANVIDQSRVTVATTHSDSDEPSALGLLVGDRPPVFGAPPLDPTLVSTAAVEPPAEMVQGQWLTESSSSDVAVISRKAAERLGVNLGDTLKLTSIANAVMVKVVGVVEQPSDAPSLGGRGGGPGGGRSGGGRSGANGRGGADTNDLGPSPSNISVPGSFVTGVAVDAVYVRPPLAERINGYKPKASLVQLALRDTVSPSEFRRAWHKRLSSAKPPVQLVDLSDVQRGLESTRTVRGQRAQAWAATGMAAVAAVFIIFTTLSMGVSERSREFAMLRAIGLSRLQVAGVIAGESLILASVGWVAGLAAGAAMVMLGSRIFPGLFEAGAVLGTTTVVLSGVAVMTGALAAAVVPAWRAMRISPMDAMVDRVAHPRPAIWATIAMFGVALILLAPVLVFWVSLPPETRLSAYTLIAYPALMLGMLAITPYAVILCDRWVTPVIARIVGLNPRMMQQVVTNHLWRSIGAALALSVGLALYTSTQTWGYSMLQPFLPGDWMPDAFVAFHPVGLNQQQASELPQIPGVQADAVLPVAIEQAKFDWGDQPPQLLRQDNAIVCGVDPMRAFTGADPMLKMRFIEGDAVSAADAISRGGSCLISSDFQMMAGCGVGDTVRLIPPQGDGEVVEYQIAGVVTLPGWHWFTKFSGVRRHFVRTSTMVFANQADVQNDFRLGPIEYFWFNFDSAASEDAVESELQSLAERNAGAAFSDEQYGTITAYRPFARLTTTDRVLKSIRLRADEMIWGLSWMPLLTLAIMSLAIVNTMVASVRARTWEFGVMRSVGLSRWQLVRMIFCESVLIGLIACGLSLMFGLIAGWCGVGMALYGGSFFAGPPEFIIPWSQLAFGFAVTVGLCALAALWPAYEAGRAEPLDLLRAGRAAV
;
A
#
# COMPACT_ATOMS: atom_id res chain seq x y z
N MET A 1 -9.85 30.83 -48.32
CA MET A 1 -9.73 30.21 -46.98
C MET A 1 -10.24 31.09 -45.82
N MET A 2 -9.83 32.35 -45.67
CA MET A 2 -10.22 33.20 -44.52
C MET A 2 -11.74 33.46 -44.35
N HIS A 3 -12.50 33.60 -45.44
CA HIS A 3 -13.97 33.77 -45.36
C HIS A 3 -14.70 32.51 -44.85
N HIS A 4 -14.18 31.32 -45.17
CA HIS A 4 -14.72 30.06 -44.69
C HIS A 4 -14.50 29.89 -43.17
N TRP A 5 -13.33 30.31 -42.67
CA TRP A 5 -13.03 30.28 -41.23
C TRP A 5 -13.95 31.22 -40.41
N LYS A 6 -14.24 32.42 -40.92
CA LYS A 6 -15.20 33.35 -40.27
C LYS A 6 -16.62 32.80 -40.21
N LEU A 7 -17.06 32.09 -41.27
CA LEU A 7 -18.39 31.45 -41.32
C LEU A 7 -18.48 30.30 -40.31
N ILE A 8 -17.48 29.41 -40.30
CA ILE A 8 -17.40 28.28 -39.36
C ILE A 8 -17.35 28.80 -37.92
N ARG A 9 -16.54 29.83 -37.62
CA ARG A 9 -16.49 30.44 -36.27
C ARG A 9 -17.86 30.99 -35.83
N LYS A 10 -18.60 31.65 -36.72
CA LYS A 10 -19.96 32.14 -36.41
C LYS A 10 -20.94 30.98 -36.18
N LEU A 11 -20.84 29.91 -36.98
CA LEU A 11 -21.69 28.71 -36.85
C LEU A 11 -21.41 27.91 -35.58
N VAL A 12 -20.19 27.97 -35.05
CA VAL A 12 -19.80 27.30 -33.79
C VAL A 12 -20.24 28.11 -32.55
N VAL A 13 -20.03 29.43 -32.54
CA VAL A 13 -20.27 30.27 -31.34
C VAL A 13 -21.73 30.70 -31.18
N ALA A 14 -22.45 30.94 -32.27
CA ALA A 14 -23.84 31.42 -32.21
C ALA A 14 -24.83 30.46 -31.52
N PRO A 15 -24.78 29.12 -31.74
CA PRO A 15 -25.68 28.18 -31.07
C PRO A 15 -25.48 28.13 -29.56
N MET A 16 -24.23 28.22 -29.09
CA MET A 16 -23.91 28.22 -27.65
C MET A 16 -24.56 29.40 -26.92
N ARG A 17 -24.58 30.58 -27.54
CA ARG A 17 -25.23 31.78 -26.97
C ARG A 17 -26.75 31.72 -27.01
N ARG A 18 -27.33 31.11 -28.05
CA ARG A 18 -28.79 31.03 -28.22
C ARG A 18 -29.45 29.97 -27.34
N ARG A 19 -28.73 28.90 -26.97
CA ARG A 19 -29.22 27.82 -26.11
C ARG A 19 -28.21 27.51 -24.98
N PRO A 20 -28.05 28.42 -24.00
CA PRO A 20 -27.00 28.31 -22.98
C PRO A 20 -27.13 27.07 -22.10
N GLY A 21 -28.36 26.63 -21.81
CA GLY A 21 -28.61 25.48 -20.93
C GLY A 21 -27.97 24.18 -21.41
N ARG A 22 -27.76 23.98 -22.73
CA ARG A 22 -27.09 22.79 -23.26
C ARG A 22 -25.57 22.91 -23.19
N ALA A 23 -25.04 24.08 -23.53
CA ALA A 23 -23.60 24.34 -23.43
C ALA A 23 -23.12 24.16 -21.97
N ILE A 24 -23.92 24.59 -20.99
CA ILE A 24 -23.66 24.42 -19.56
C ILE A 24 -23.63 22.92 -19.17
N ILE A 25 -24.61 22.13 -19.61
CA ILE A 25 -24.68 20.67 -19.41
C ILE A 25 -23.41 19.99 -19.94
N THR A 26 -23.00 20.32 -21.16
CA THR A 26 -21.77 19.77 -21.74
C THR A 26 -20.54 20.20 -20.97
N LEU A 27 -20.47 21.47 -20.57
CA LEU A 27 -19.37 22.02 -19.80
C LEU A 27 -19.23 21.32 -18.44
N ILE A 28 -20.33 21.05 -17.73
CA ILE A 28 -20.32 20.35 -16.44
C ILE A 28 -19.76 18.93 -16.61
N GLY A 29 -20.20 18.19 -17.63
CA GLY A 29 -19.70 16.82 -17.89
C GLY A 29 -18.20 16.78 -18.19
N VAL A 30 -17.71 17.70 -19.03
CA VAL A 30 -16.27 17.84 -19.33
C VAL A 30 -15.48 18.29 -18.10
N THR A 31 -16.04 19.22 -17.30
CA THR A 31 -15.44 19.72 -16.06
C THR A 31 -15.27 18.60 -15.05
N ALA A 32 -16.31 17.80 -14.79
CA ALA A 32 -16.25 16.64 -13.89
C ALA A 32 -15.24 15.60 -14.37
N SER A 33 -15.21 15.31 -15.67
CA SER A 33 -14.25 14.38 -16.29
C SER A 33 -12.81 14.87 -16.11
N THR A 34 -12.56 16.16 -16.37
CA THR A 34 -11.23 16.77 -16.19
C THR A 34 -10.84 16.79 -14.72
N CYS A 35 -11.76 17.14 -13.83
CA CYS A 35 -11.55 17.18 -12.39
C CYS A 35 -11.09 15.80 -11.87
N ALA A 36 -11.72 14.71 -12.30
CA ALA A 36 -11.32 13.35 -11.91
C ALA A 36 -9.90 12.99 -12.39
N VAL A 37 -9.52 13.39 -13.61
CA VAL A 37 -8.16 13.18 -14.13
C VAL A 37 -7.15 14.03 -13.36
N VAL A 38 -7.45 15.32 -13.15
CA VAL A 38 -6.58 16.25 -12.40
C VAL A 38 -6.40 15.77 -10.97
N TRP A 39 -7.46 15.31 -10.31
CA TRP A 39 -7.39 14.73 -8.97
C TRP A 39 -6.42 13.55 -8.90
N MET A 40 -6.52 12.60 -9.84
CA MET A 40 -5.64 11.44 -9.89
C MET A 40 -4.17 11.81 -10.16
N VAL A 41 -3.91 12.73 -11.09
CA VAL A 41 -2.54 13.12 -11.46
C VAL A 41 -1.91 14.05 -10.41
N SER A 42 -2.67 14.97 -9.83
CA SER A 42 -2.16 15.88 -8.79
C SER A 42 -1.75 15.13 -7.52
N GLY A 43 -2.45 14.04 -7.18
CA GLY A 43 -2.03 13.18 -6.07
C GLY A 43 -0.68 12.50 -6.28
N TYR A 44 -0.27 12.31 -7.54
CA TYR A 44 1.08 11.87 -7.86
C TYR A 44 2.10 13.01 -7.78
N ASP A 45 1.81 14.17 -8.38
CA ASP A 45 2.74 15.31 -8.36
C ASP A 45 3.04 15.75 -6.91
N ALA A 46 2.04 15.76 -6.03
CA ALA A 46 2.21 16.04 -4.61
C ALA A 46 3.11 15.02 -3.88
N LEU A 47 3.09 13.75 -4.31
CA LEU A 47 3.94 12.71 -3.75
C LEU A 47 5.40 12.88 -4.18
N VAL A 48 5.65 13.32 -5.41
CA VAL A 48 7.01 13.55 -5.94
C VAL A 48 7.62 14.81 -5.33
N SER A 49 6.87 15.92 -5.25
CA SER A 49 7.40 17.17 -4.67
C SER A 49 7.82 17.01 -3.21
N LYS A 50 7.16 16.13 -2.46
CA LYS A 50 7.52 15.78 -1.08
C LYS A 50 8.90 15.13 -0.98
N LEU A 51 9.31 14.35 -1.98
CA LEU A 51 10.59 13.63 -1.94
C LEU A 51 11.77 14.61 -2.00
N ASP A 52 11.66 15.66 -2.82
CA ASP A 52 12.72 16.66 -2.96
C ASP A 52 12.89 17.49 -1.69
N GLU A 53 11.79 18.02 -1.13
CA GLU A 53 11.81 18.80 0.12
C GLU A 53 12.33 17.96 1.31
N ASN A 54 11.96 16.68 1.37
CA ASN A 54 12.45 15.78 2.40
C ASN A 54 13.94 15.46 2.26
N ALA A 55 14.47 15.39 1.03
CA ALA A 55 15.90 15.12 0.81
C ALA A 55 16.79 16.26 1.35
N ASP A 56 16.40 17.52 1.09
CA ASP A 56 17.13 18.69 1.58
C ASP A 56 17.10 18.76 3.11
N ARG A 57 15.92 18.58 3.71
CA ARG A 57 15.76 18.52 5.17
C ARG A 57 16.54 17.37 5.82
N TYR A 58 16.72 16.25 5.11
CA TYR A 58 17.47 15.09 5.61
C TYR A 58 18.97 15.34 5.75
N MET A 59 19.56 16.10 4.82
CA MET A 59 20.96 16.49 4.91
C MET A 59 21.19 17.61 5.94
N GLY A 60 20.19 18.48 6.13
CA GLY A 60 20.28 19.61 7.06
C GLY A 60 21.40 20.55 6.64
N GLN A 61 22.29 20.89 7.58
CA GLN A 61 23.46 21.73 7.34
C GLN A 61 24.73 20.97 6.90
N PHE A 62 24.63 19.65 6.70
CA PHE A 62 25.78 18.80 6.40
C PHE A 62 25.88 18.50 4.90
N ASP A 63 27.10 18.42 4.38
CA ASP A 63 27.36 18.09 2.97
C ASP A 63 27.38 16.58 2.72
N PHE A 64 27.80 15.82 3.73
CA PHE A 64 28.00 14.38 3.62
C PHE A 64 27.57 13.60 4.85
N LEU A 65 27.06 12.39 4.61
CA LEU A 65 26.87 11.35 5.60
C LEU A 65 27.88 10.24 5.35
N MET A 66 28.67 9.89 6.37
CA MET A 66 29.60 8.78 6.31
C MET A 66 29.01 7.57 7.02
N VAL A 67 28.70 6.54 6.24
CA VAL A 67 28.03 5.32 6.69
C VAL A 67 28.99 4.13 6.53
N PRO A 68 29.47 3.54 7.63
CA PRO A 68 30.30 2.34 7.57
C PRO A 68 29.48 1.18 6.96
N GLN A 69 30.11 0.40 6.08
CA GLN A 69 29.50 -0.68 5.32
C GLN A 69 29.81 -2.02 5.97
N GLY A 70 28.81 -2.62 6.59
CA GLY A 70 28.89 -3.92 7.25
C GLY A 70 28.21 -5.01 6.44
N ARG A 71 28.38 -6.25 6.87
CA ARG A 71 27.51 -7.36 6.41
C ARG A 71 26.06 -7.07 6.84
N PRO A 72 25.04 -7.49 6.06
CA PRO A 72 23.65 -7.39 6.50
C PRO A 72 23.45 -8.07 7.86
N GLY A 73 22.92 -7.34 8.85
CA GLY A 73 22.77 -7.80 10.24
C GLY A 73 23.94 -7.46 11.17
N SER A 74 25.04 -6.89 10.65
CA SER A 74 26.11 -6.31 11.49
C SER A 74 25.87 -4.83 11.76
N HIS A 75 26.36 -4.32 12.90
CA HIS A 75 26.47 -2.89 13.18
C HIS A 75 27.92 -2.45 12.94
N PRO A 76 28.26 -2.06 11.71
CA PRO A 76 29.61 -1.63 11.38
C PRO A 76 29.90 -0.32 12.09
N GLU A 77 31.07 -0.24 12.72
CA GLU A 77 31.50 0.94 13.46
C GLU A 77 32.65 1.62 12.71
N MET A 78 32.67 2.94 12.77
CA MET A 78 33.82 3.69 12.28
C MET A 78 34.93 3.68 13.33
N GLY A 79 36.15 3.32 12.91
CA GLY A 79 37.29 3.28 13.83
C GLY A 79 37.69 4.68 14.32
N ASP A 80 38.02 4.79 15.61
CA ASP A 80 38.38 6.05 16.27
C ASP A 80 39.54 6.81 15.58
N ALA A 81 40.49 6.07 15.01
CA ALA A 81 41.60 6.66 14.25
C ALA A 81 41.11 7.44 13.01
N LEU A 82 40.14 6.88 12.27
CA LEU A 82 39.57 7.52 11.08
C LEU A 82 38.78 8.78 11.46
N ILE A 83 38.07 8.73 12.59
CA ILE A 83 37.32 9.88 13.12
C ILE A 83 38.27 11.00 13.54
N THR A 84 39.37 10.65 14.21
CA THR A 84 40.40 11.62 14.62
C THR A 84 41.05 12.28 13.41
N ASP A 85 41.38 11.50 12.38
CA ASP A 85 41.92 12.02 11.12
C ASP A 85 40.93 12.99 10.45
N LEU A 86 39.63 12.65 10.42
CA LEU A 86 38.58 13.50 9.87
C LEU A 86 38.42 14.83 10.62
N GLN A 87 38.44 14.78 11.95
CA GLN A 87 38.34 15.98 12.79
C GLN A 87 39.56 16.89 12.65
N SER A 88 40.71 16.34 12.26
CA SER A 88 41.96 17.09 12.03
C SER A 88 42.12 17.66 10.61
N ASP A 89 41.25 17.27 9.67
CA ASP A 89 41.36 17.69 8.26
C ASP A 89 40.99 19.17 8.09
N PRO A 90 41.83 19.99 7.43
CA PRO A 90 41.60 21.43 7.29
C PRO A 90 40.36 21.76 6.45
N GLY A 91 39.91 20.86 5.58
CA GLY A 91 38.69 21.02 4.78
C GLY A 91 37.40 20.75 5.54
N VAL A 92 37.48 20.17 6.73
CA VAL A 92 36.31 19.81 7.55
C VAL A 92 36.00 20.97 8.52
N MET A 93 34.75 21.40 8.53
CA MET A 93 34.24 22.40 9.48
C MET A 93 33.74 21.72 10.75
N VAL A 94 32.87 20.72 10.59
CA VAL A 94 32.23 19.97 11.69
C VAL A 94 32.17 18.48 11.31
N ALA A 95 32.58 17.62 12.24
CA ALA A 95 32.39 16.17 12.15
C ALA A 95 31.59 15.70 13.37
N ASN A 96 30.28 15.53 13.19
CA ASN A 96 29.37 15.11 14.24
C ASN A 96 29.28 13.57 14.27
N VAL A 97 29.84 12.97 15.31
CA VAL A 97 29.78 11.53 15.56
C VAL A 97 28.46 11.18 16.21
N ILE A 98 27.74 10.25 15.60
CA ILE A 98 26.42 9.81 16.03
C ILE A 98 26.46 8.32 16.33
N ASP A 99 25.91 7.97 17.49
CA ASP A 99 25.48 6.62 17.83
C ASP A 99 23.95 6.54 17.76
N GLN A 100 23.42 5.44 17.22
CA GLN A 100 21.99 5.22 17.10
C GLN A 100 21.62 3.87 17.69
N SER A 101 20.77 3.89 18.71
CA SER A 101 20.21 2.68 19.30
C SER A 101 18.68 2.73 19.30
N ARG A 102 18.07 1.55 19.39
CA ARG A 102 16.62 1.46 19.50
C ARG A 102 16.20 1.56 20.96
N VAL A 103 15.13 2.32 21.19
CA VAL A 103 14.43 2.41 22.47
C VAL A 103 12.93 2.44 22.22
N THR A 104 12.17 2.09 23.25
CA THR A 104 10.73 2.32 23.34
C THR A 104 10.49 3.56 24.18
N VAL A 105 9.56 4.43 23.78
CA VAL A 105 9.34 5.74 24.41
C VAL A 105 7.91 5.84 24.91
N ALA A 106 7.73 5.82 26.23
CA ALA A 106 6.43 6.03 26.86
C ALA A 106 6.37 7.40 27.53
N THR A 107 5.18 8.00 27.63
CA THR A 107 4.98 9.28 28.32
C THR A 107 4.25 9.05 29.63
N THR A 108 4.40 9.95 30.60
CA THR A 108 3.65 9.88 31.87
C THR A 108 2.14 10.13 31.73
N HIS A 109 1.67 10.53 30.54
CA HIS A 109 0.27 10.86 30.25
C HIS A 109 -0.39 9.91 29.24
N SER A 110 0.30 8.85 28.77
CA SER A 110 -0.20 8.00 27.68
C SER A 110 -1.23 6.94 28.11
N ASP A 111 -2.22 7.34 28.90
CA ASP A 111 -3.50 6.61 28.97
C ASP A 111 -4.37 7.07 27.79
N SER A 112 -3.88 6.86 26.55
CA SER A 112 -4.75 7.01 25.38
C SER A 112 -5.68 5.81 25.30
N ASP A 113 -7.00 6.05 25.33
CA ASP A 113 -8.05 5.01 25.44
C ASP A 113 -8.03 3.92 24.35
N GLU A 114 -7.35 4.11 23.21
CA GLU A 114 -7.14 3.07 22.21
C GLU A 114 -5.69 3.01 21.69
N PRO A 115 -4.92 1.95 22.00
CA PRO A 115 -3.57 1.78 21.46
C PRO A 115 -3.61 1.55 19.94
N SER A 116 -2.68 2.19 19.23
CA SER A 116 -2.51 2.01 17.79
C SER A 116 -2.32 0.53 17.42
N ALA A 117 -2.60 0.16 16.16
CA ALA A 117 -2.48 -1.22 15.67
C ALA A 117 -1.14 -1.88 16.07
N LEU A 118 -0.03 -1.15 15.96
CA LEU A 118 1.28 -1.67 16.35
C LEU A 118 1.61 -1.46 17.83
N GLY A 119 0.99 -0.47 18.48
CA GLY A 119 1.04 -0.27 19.92
C GLY A 119 0.51 -1.48 20.69
N LEU A 120 -0.49 -2.19 20.16
CA LEU A 120 -0.99 -3.46 20.73
C LEU A 120 0.07 -4.58 20.80
N LEU A 121 1.08 -4.56 19.90
CA LEU A 121 2.09 -5.63 19.80
C LEU A 121 3.39 -5.28 20.50
N VAL A 122 3.77 -4.01 20.46
CA VAL A 122 5.03 -3.53 21.04
C VAL A 122 4.78 -2.98 22.43
N GLY A 123 3.79 -2.10 22.59
CA GLY A 123 3.51 -1.37 23.83
C GLY A 123 4.76 -0.70 24.38
N ASP A 124 4.88 -0.68 25.71
CA ASP A 124 6.02 -0.14 26.44
C ASP A 124 7.22 -1.10 26.55
N ARG A 125 7.19 -2.21 25.81
CA ARG A 125 8.19 -3.30 25.92
C ARG A 125 9.48 -2.93 25.17
N PRO A 126 10.66 -3.41 25.62
CA PRO A 126 11.94 -3.13 24.96
C PRO A 126 11.98 -3.54 23.48
N PRO A 127 12.73 -2.85 22.61
CA PRO A 127 12.76 -3.15 21.18
C PRO A 127 13.32 -4.55 20.87
N VAL A 128 12.98 -5.09 19.68
CA VAL A 128 13.45 -6.40 19.17
C VAL A 128 13.68 -6.32 17.65
N PHE A 129 14.63 -7.07 17.06
CA PHE A 129 15.03 -6.94 15.64
C PHE A 129 13.88 -7.03 14.64
N GLY A 130 12.85 -7.85 14.90
CA GLY A 130 11.72 -7.99 13.99
C GLY A 130 10.79 -6.77 13.95
N ALA A 131 10.48 -6.21 15.11
CA ALA A 131 9.46 -5.18 15.25
C ALA A 131 9.94 -3.89 14.58
N PRO A 132 9.08 -3.16 13.83
CA PRO A 132 9.48 -1.87 13.27
C PRO A 132 9.84 -0.89 14.40
N PRO A 133 10.66 0.14 14.14
CA PRO A 133 10.86 1.22 15.10
C PRO A 133 9.55 2.01 15.15
N LEU A 134 8.73 1.72 16.14
CA LEU A 134 7.52 2.48 16.41
C LEU A 134 7.85 3.77 17.11
N ASP A 135 8.83 3.71 17.99
CA ASP A 135 9.27 4.83 18.77
C ASP A 135 10.45 5.53 18.13
N PRO A 136 10.69 6.78 18.54
CA PRO A 136 11.85 7.52 18.09
C PRO A 136 13.14 6.75 18.37
N THR A 137 14.08 6.81 17.43
CA THR A 137 15.42 6.24 17.62
C THR A 137 16.19 7.06 18.65
N LEU A 138 16.90 6.41 19.56
CA LEU A 138 17.80 7.10 20.47
C LEU A 138 19.03 7.52 19.69
N VAL A 139 19.28 8.83 19.63
CA VAL A 139 20.44 9.40 18.96
C VAL A 139 21.36 9.99 20.01
N SER A 140 22.53 9.40 20.15
CA SER A 140 23.58 9.91 21.03
C SER A 140 24.55 10.75 20.21
N THR A 141 24.76 11.99 20.63
CA THR A 141 25.64 12.95 19.93
C THR A 141 26.36 13.86 20.91
N ALA A 142 27.63 14.14 20.60
CA ALA A 142 28.44 15.10 21.32
C ALA A 142 28.32 16.54 20.76
N ALA A 143 27.52 16.76 19.70
CA ALA A 143 27.38 18.07 19.07
C ALA A 143 26.90 19.14 20.06
N VAL A 144 27.60 20.28 20.06
CA VAL A 144 27.27 21.47 20.87
C VAL A 144 26.27 22.38 20.14
N GLU A 145 26.28 22.33 18.81
CA GLU A 145 25.30 23.00 17.95
C GLU A 145 24.24 22.00 17.47
N PRO A 146 22.98 22.44 17.30
CA PRO A 146 21.91 21.56 16.87
C PRO A 146 22.15 21.11 15.41
N PRO A 147 21.99 19.81 15.09
CA PRO A 147 22.18 19.29 13.74
C PRO A 147 21.07 19.70 12.77
N ALA A 148 19.96 20.21 13.29
CA ALA A 148 18.80 20.68 12.55
C ALA A 148 18.18 21.91 13.24
N GLU A 149 17.27 22.60 12.55
CA GLU A 149 16.65 23.82 13.08
C GLU A 149 15.85 23.54 14.38
N MET A 150 16.04 24.38 15.39
CA MET A 150 15.29 24.30 16.64
C MET A 150 13.90 24.90 16.44
N VAL A 151 12.85 24.10 16.67
CA VAL A 151 11.46 24.58 16.63
C VAL A 151 11.10 25.26 17.96
N GLN A 152 11.49 24.64 19.08
CA GLN A 152 11.21 25.14 20.43
C GLN A 152 12.30 24.72 21.43
N GLY A 153 12.51 25.50 22.49
CA GLY A 153 13.40 25.13 23.61
C GLY A 153 14.90 25.31 23.32
N GLN A 154 15.74 24.52 23.97
CA GLN A 154 17.21 24.63 23.90
C GLN A 154 17.87 23.30 23.49
N TRP A 155 19.03 23.40 22.85
CA TRP A 155 19.85 22.24 22.48
C TRP A 155 20.65 21.69 23.68
N LEU A 156 21.15 20.46 23.55
CA LEU A 156 21.96 19.78 24.55
C LEU A 156 23.35 20.43 24.67
N THR A 157 23.74 20.86 25.87
CA THR A 157 25.07 21.42 26.16
C THR A 157 25.84 20.52 27.13
N GLU A 158 27.15 20.75 27.29
CA GLU A 158 27.95 20.02 28.28
C GLU A 158 27.49 20.26 29.73
N SER A 159 26.85 21.40 30.00
CA SER A 159 26.29 21.77 31.31
C SER A 159 24.86 21.27 31.55
N SER A 160 24.22 20.66 30.55
CA SER A 160 22.86 20.14 30.69
C SER A 160 22.81 19.03 31.75
N SER A 161 21.78 19.04 32.63
CA SER A 161 21.60 18.02 33.68
C SER A 161 21.60 16.59 33.11
N SER A 162 22.00 15.60 33.91
CA SER A 162 22.25 14.21 33.48
C SER A 162 21.09 13.50 32.77
N ASP A 163 19.85 13.98 32.89
CA ASP A 163 18.64 13.28 32.45
C ASP A 163 17.71 14.16 31.58
N VAL A 164 18.27 14.87 30.59
CA VAL A 164 17.50 15.66 29.61
C VAL A 164 17.66 15.15 28.18
N ALA A 165 16.64 15.37 27.37
CA ALA A 165 16.61 14.99 25.96
C ALA A 165 15.99 16.08 25.07
N VAL A 166 16.39 16.10 23.80
CA VAL A 166 15.78 16.89 22.73
C VAL A 166 15.05 15.95 21.79
N ILE A 167 13.83 16.26 21.39
CA ILE A 167 12.98 15.36 20.61
C ILE A 167 12.69 15.95 19.22
N SER A 168 12.52 15.11 18.20
CA SER A 168 12.08 15.60 16.88
C SER A 168 10.62 16.10 16.93
N ARG A 169 10.27 17.08 16.09
CA ARG A 169 8.89 17.62 16.03
C ARG A 169 7.86 16.52 15.77
N LYS A 170 8.14 15.64 14.81
CA LYS A 170 7.27 14.50 14.47
C LYS A 170 7.07 13.55 15.66
N ALA A 171 8.13 13.25 16.40
CA ALA A 171 8.06 12.44 17.61
C ALA A 171 7.22 13.12 18.70
N ALA A 172 7.43 14.42 18.93
CA ALA A 172 6.71 15.20 19.92
C ALA A 172 5.20 15.25 19.63
N GLU A 173 4.83 15.56 18.38
CA GLU A 173 3.43 15.59 17.94
C GLU A 173 2.75 14.22 18.06
N ARG A 174 3.43 13.14 17.63
CA ARG A 174 2.88 11.78 17.72
C ARG A 174 2.68 11.33 19.16
N LEU A 175 3.63 11.63 20.04
CA LEU A 175 3.58 11.24 21.44
C LEU A 175 2.73 12.20 22.29
N GLY A 176 2.28 13.33 21.73
CA GLY A 176 1.54 14.36 22.46
C GLY A 176 2.39 15.07 23.54
N VAL A 177 3.69 15.16 23.32
CA VAL A 177 4.70 15.60 24.30
C VAL A 177 5.03 17.07 24.08
N ASN A 178 5.04 17.85 25.16
CA ASN A 178 5.44 19.24 25.18
C ASN A 178 6.77 19.45 25.92
N LEU A 179 7.31 20.67 25.81
CA LEU A 179 8.49 21.06 26.58
C LEU A 179 8.23 20.92 28.09
N GLY A 180 9.16 20.25 28.77
CA GLY A 180 9.09 20.01 30.22
C GLY A 180 8.49 18.66 30.61
N ASP A 181 7.84 17.96 29.69
CA ASP A 181 7.29 16.62 29.95
C ASP A 181 8.41 15.59 30.15
N THR A 182 8.07 14.48 30.81
CA THR A 182 9.01 13.39 31.08
C THR A 182 8.70 12.18 30.23
N LEU A 183 9.74 11.65 29.58
CA LEU A 183 9.70 10.45 28.75
C LEU A 183 10.37 9.30 29.51
N LYS A 184 9.80 8.11 29.37
CA LYS A 184 10.43 6.85 29.79
C LYS A 184 11.07 6.21 28.57
N LEU A 185 12.39 6.18 28.53
CA LEU A 185 13.18 5.52 27.49
C LEU A 185 13.53 4.11 27.95
N THR A 186 13.04 3.10 27.24
CA THR A 186 13.24 1.68 27.56
C THR A 186 14.09 1.00 26.49
N SER A 187 15.25 0.48 26.87
CA SER A 187 16.12 -0.36 26.03
C SER A 187 16.03 -1.83 26.46
N ILE A 188 16.77 -2.72 25.79
CA ILE A 188 16.88 -4.14 26.20
C ILE A 188 17.58 -4.30 27.56
N ALA A 189 18.37 -3.31 27.98
CA ALA A 189 19.17 -3.36 29.20
C ALA A 189 18.51 -2.63 30.38
N ASN A 190 17.90 -1.47 30.14
CA ASN A 190 17.43 -0.58 31.20
C ASN A 190 16.25 0.31 30.78
N ALA A 191 15.57 0.92 31.76
CA ALA A 191 14.53 1.93 31.54
C ALA A 191 14.84 3.21 32.35
N VAL A 192 14.93 4.36 31.68
CA VAL A 192 15.35 5.64 32.29
C VAL A 192 14.34 6.74 31.99
N MET A 193 14.01 7.54 33.00
CA MET A 193 13.16 8.73 32.84
C MET A 193 14.02 9.94 32.42
N VAL A 194 13.61 10.66 31.38
CA VAL A 194 14.31 11.84 30.85
C VAL A 194 13.33 13.00 30.63
N LYS A 195 13.78 14.23 30.85
CA LYS A 195 12.95 15.43 30.64
C LYS A 195 13.19 16.05 29.27
N VAL A 196 12.13 16.43 28.57
CA VAL A 196 12.22 17.10 27.27
C VAL A 196 12.54 18.58 27.44
N VAL A 197 13.65 19.04 26.85
CA VAL A 197 14.13 20.44 26.94
C VAL A 197 14.15 21.19 25.61
N GLY A 198 13.95 20.48 24.49
CA GLY A 198 13.95 21.07 23.16
C GLY A 198 13.24 20.21 22.13
N VAL A 199 12.79 20.85 21.05
CA VAL A 199 12.18 20.22 19.88
C VAL A 199 12.92 20.66 18.61
N VAL A 200 13.36 19.71 17.79
CA VAL A 200 14.07 19.97 16.52
C VAL A 200 13.25 19.56 15.30
N GLU A 201 13.46 20.27 14.20
CA GLU A 201 12.85 20.00 12.92
C GLU A 201 13.56 18.85 12.20
N GLN A 202 12.82 17.89 11.63
CA GLN A 202 13.36 16.77 10.86
C GLN A 202 12.45 16.44 9.67
N PRO A 203 12.98 15.83 8.58
CA PRO A 203 12.16 15.39 7.45
C PRO A 203 11.15 14.32 7.89
N SER A 204 10.05 14.19 7.15
CA SER A 204 9.01 13.20 7.50
C SER A 204 9.43 11.77 7.22
N ASP A 205 10.33 11.55 6.27
CA ASP A 205 10.69 10.23 5.72
C ASP A 205 12.20 10.10 5.54
N ALA A 206 12.73 8.88 5.74
CA ALA A 206 14.15 8.58 5.58
C ALA A 206 14.43 7.88 4.22
N PRO A 207 15.53 8.22 3.52
CA PRO A 207 16.01 7.48 2.34
C PRO A 207 16.41 6.03 2.68
N SER A 208 16.29 5.15 1.68
CA SER A 208 16.95 3.85 1.72
C SER A 208 18.41 4.00 1.26
N LEU A 209 19.34 4.30 2.19
CA LEU A 209 20.77 4.47 1.87
C LEU A 209 21.56 3.16 1.89
N GLY A 210 20.95 2.07 2.36
CA GLY A 210 21.54 0.74 2.27
C GLY A 210 21.83 0.38 0.81
N GLY A 211 23.11 0.16 0.49
CA GLY A 211 23.54 -0.37 -0.79
C GLY A 211 22.71 -1.60 -1.10
N ARG A 212 22.06 -1.59 -2.27
CA ARG A 212 21.33 -2.71 -2.91
C ARG A 212 21.59 -4.05 -2.21
N GLY A 213 20.79 -4.36 -1.19
CA GLY A 213 20.55 -5.72 -0.74
C GLY A 213 19.65 -6.41 -1.77
N GLY A 214 20.11 -6.44 -3.02
CA GLY A 214 19.65 -7.42 -3.97
C GLY A 214 20.29 -8.73 -3.56
N GLY A 215 19.46 -9.72 -3.21
CA GLY A 215 19.86 -11.10 -3.47
C GLY A 215 20.33 -11.22 -4.94
N PRO A 216 21.20 -12.19 -5.24
CA PRO A 216 21.95 -12.24 -6.48
C PRO A 216 21.00 -12.37 -7.68
N GLY A 217 20.82 -11.26 -8.40
CA GLY A 217 19.86 -11.18 -9.49
C GLY A 217 19.84 -9.80 -10.13
N GLY A 218 20.96 -9.38 -10.72
CA GLY A 218 21.07 -8.07 -11.36
C GLY A 218 22.24 -7.99 -12.33
N GLY A 219 22.02 -8.47 -13.56
CA GLY A 219 22.69 -7.99 -14.77
C GLY A 219 24.22 -8.13 -14.83
N ARG A 220 24.69 -9.21 -15.47
CA ARG A 220 26.00 -9.25 -16.13
C ARG A 220 26.10 -8.06 -17.10
N SER A 221 26.81 -7.02 -16.70
CA SER A 221 27.35 -6.01 -17.60
C SER A 221 28.81 -6.36 -17.87
N GLY A 222 29.10 -6.80 -19.10
CA GLY A 222 30.35 -6.57 -19.84
C GLY A 222 31.65 -7.05 -19.21
N GLY A 223 32.26 -8.07 -19.81
CA GLY A 223 33.50 -8.68 -19.35
C GLY A 223 34.75 -7.81 -19.46
N GLY A 224 35.69 -8.10 -18.56
CA GLY A 224 37.10 -7.72 -18.63
C GLY A 224 37.93 -8.75 -17.86
N ARG A 225 38.52 -9.70 -18.58
CA ARG A 225 39.48 -10.68 -18.04
C ARG A 225 40.73 -9.95 -17.53
N SER A 226 41.14 -10.23 -16.30
CA SER A 226 42.55 -10.27 -15.92
C SER A 226 42.70 -11.20 -14.73
N GLY A 227 43.45 -12.29 -14.92
CA GLY A 227 43.81 -13.22 -13.85
C GLY A 227 45.03 -12.73 -13.06
N ALA A 228 45.21 -13.27 -11.86
CA ALA A 228 46.51 -13.68 -11.30
C ALA A 228 46.34 -14.30 -9.90
N ASN A 229 46.98 -15.47 -9.74
CA ASN A 229 47.37 -16.21 -8.55
C ASN A 229 47.65 -15.41 -7.24
N GLY A 230 47.36 -16.06 -6.10
CA GLY A 230 48.42 -16.38 -5.13
C GLY A 230 48.20 -16.03 -3.64
N ARG A 231 48.11 -17.10 -2.83
CA ARG A 231 48.70 -17.32 -1.48
C ARG A 231 48.24 -16.48 -0.27
N GLY A 232 47.63 -17.19 0.70
CA GLY A 232 48.21 -17.55 2.01
C GLY A 232 48.47 -16.48 3.09
N GLY A 233 47.94 -16.73 4.29
CA GLY A 233 48.30 -16.11 5.60
C GLY A 233 47.06 -16.03 6.52
N ALA A 234 46.78 -17.02 7.36
CA ALA A 234 47.38 -17.34 8.68
C ALA A 234 46.91 -16.39 9.82
N ASP A 235 46.09 -16.99 10.70
CA ASP A 235 45.94 -16.83 12.15
C ASP A 235 45.84 -15.44 12.80
N THR A 236 44.74 -15.25 13.56
CA THR A 236 44.84 -15.23 15.04
C THR A 236 43.56 -15.76 15.65
N ASN A 237 43.70 -16.93 16.31
CA ASN A 237 42.80 -17.45 17.34
C ASN A 237 42.64 -16.42 18.47
N ASP A 238 41.40 -16.14 18.87
CA ASP A 238 41.07 -15.87 20.27
C ASP A 238 39.83 -16.68 20.64
N LEU A 239 40.11 -17.86 21.20
CA LEU A 239 39.14 -18.82 21.72
C LEU A 239 38.83 -18.46 23.17
N GLY A 240 37.74 -17.74 23.39
CA GLY A 240 36.99 -17.77 24.66
C GLY A 240 35.75 -18.66 24.50
N PRO A 241 35.26 -19.34 25.55
CA PRO A 241 33.96 -20.00 25.50
C PRO A 241 32.90 -18.91 25.28
N SER A 242 32.26 -18.91 24.11
CA SER A 242 31.28 -17.89 23.72
C SER A 242 29.91 -18.23 24.32
N PRO A 243 29.35 -17.42 25.24
CA PRO A 243 27.97 -17.58 25.66
C PRO A 243 27.07 -16.92 24.60
N SER A 244 26.26 -17.72 23.93
CA SER A 244 25.31 -17.28 22.91
C SER A 244 24.11 -16.56 23.50
N ASN A 245 24.29 -15.28 23.81
CA ASN A 245 23.23 -14.43 24.30
C ASN A 245 22.68 -13.55 23.16
N ILE A 246 21.38 -13.28 23.24
CA ILE A 246 20.62 -12.42 22.34
C ILE A 246 21.38 -11.13 21.99
N SER A 247 21.44 -10.80 20.70
CA SER A 247 22.11 -9.57 20.26
C SER A 247 21.26 -8.31 20.46
N VAL A 248 21.90 -7.14 20.53
CA VAL A 248 21.20 -5.85 20.70
C VAL A 248 20.50 -5.44 19.39
N PRO A 249 19.20 -5.13 19.41
CA PRO A 249 18.49 -4.63 18.22
C PRO A 249 19.06 -3.28 17.76
N GLY A 250 19.80 -3.25 16.66
CA GLY A 250 20.31 -1.96 16.17
C GLY A 250 19.35 -1.21 15.24
N SER A 251 19.82 -0.06 14.76
CA SER A 251 19.00 0.90 14.00
C SER A 251 18.43 0.31 12.71
N PHE A 252 17.15 0.59 12.45
CA PHE A 252 16.49 0.26 11.18
C PHE A 252 16.90 1.19 10.04
N VAL A 253 17.57 2.30 10.36
CA VAL A 253 17.91 3.36 9.42
C VAL A 253 19.40 3.25 9.10
N THR A 254 19.70 3.08 7.81
CA THR A 254 21.03 3.31 7.29
C THR A 254 21.12 4.81 7.03
N GLY A 255 21.66 5.58 7.97
CA GLY A 255 21.72 7.05 7.88
C GLY A 255 21.16 7.78 9.11
N VAL A 256 20.89 9.08 8.99
CA VAL A 256 20.34 9.92 10.06
C VAL A 256 18.93 9.46 10.42
N ALA A 257 18.64 9.31 11.71
CA ALA A 257 17.30 9.05 12.20
C ALA A 257 16.40 10.29 12.02
N VAL A 258 15.22 10.11 11.41
CA VAL A 258 14.23 11.18 11.11
C VAL A 258 13.12 11.31 12.15
N ASP A 259 13.06 10.33 13.05
CA ASP A 259 12.16 10.25 14.20
C ASP A 259 13.07 9.88 15.37
N ALA A 260 13.52 10.88 16.12
CA ALA A 260 14.63 10.74 17.05
C ALA A 260 14.40 11.41 18.41
N VAL A 261 15.01 10.82 19.43
CA VAL A 261 15.25 11.43 20.75
C VAL A 261 16.77 11.55 20.92
N TYR A 262 17.24 12.79 20.99
CA TYR A 262 18.63 13.15 21.16
C TYR A 262 19.01 13.19 22.63
N VAL A 263 20.13 12.54 22.97
CA VAL A 263 20.73 12.54 24.30
C VAL A 263 22.25 12.69 24.23
N ARG A 264 22.89 13.04 25.35
CA ARG A 264 24.35 13.07 25.46
C ARG A 264 24.91 11.65 25.67
N PRO A 265 26.16 11.37 25.24
CA PRO A 265 26.74 10.03 25.33
C PRO A 265 26.70 9.36 26.73
N PRO A 266 26.93 10.08 27.86
CA PRO A 266 26.84 9.44 29.18
C PRO A 266 25.44 8.94 29.55
N LEU A 267 24.39 9.62 29.07
CA LEU A 267 23.01 9.20 29.31
C LEU A 267 22.65 8.01 28.41
N ALA A 268 23.12 8.01 27.16
CA ALA A 268 22.97 6.86 26.27
C ALA A 268 23.63 5.60 26.83
N GLU A 269 24.82 5.72 27.44
CA GLU A 269 25.50 4.60 28.11
C GLU A 269 24.66 4.01 29.25
N ARG A 270 24.02 4.85 30.07
CA ARG A 270 23.12 4.41 31.15
C ARG A 270 21.84 3.76 30.64
N ILE A 271 21.30 4.22 29.51
CA ILE A 271 20.10 3.67 28.89
C ILE A 271 20.41 2.32 28.26
N ASN A 272 21.49 2.22 27.49
CA ASN A 272 21.83 1.04 26.69
C ASN A 272 22.62 -0.01 27.47
N GLY A 273 23.31 0.36 28.56
CA GLY A 273 24.19 -0.51 29.31
C GLY A 273 25.56 -0.76 28.65
N TYR A 274 25.89 -0.03 27.58
CA TYR A 274 27.16 -0.08 26.86
C TYR A 274 27.58 1.30 26.35
N LYS A 275 28.88 1.47 26.08
CA LYS A 275 29.44 2.74 25.62
C LYS A 275 29.01 3.06 24.17
N PRO A 276 28.50 4.27 23.86
CA PRO A 276 28.06 4.64 22.51
C PRO A 276 29.16 4.51 21.46
N LYS A 277 28.82 4.06 20.25
CA LYS A 277 29.78 3.78 19.19
C LYS A 277 29.49 4.56 17.91
N ALA A 278 30.53 4.85 17.12
CA ALA A 278 30.43 5.70 15.93
C ALA A 278 29.77 4.97 14.74
N SER A 279 28.44 4.86 14.76
CA SER A 279 27.65 4.23 13.70
C SER A 279 27.43 5.13 12.48
N LEU A 280 27.47 6.45 12.66
CA LEU A 280 27.30 7.44 11.59
C LEU A 280 28.12 8.69 11.90
N VAL A 281 28.71 9.31 10.87
CA VAL A 281 29.30 10.65 11.01
C VAL A 281 28.64 11.62 10.02
N GLN A 282 28.10 12.72 10.52
CA GLN A 282 27.64 13.83 9.67
C GLN A 282 28.78 14.83 9.51
N LEU A 283 29.05 15.26 8.28
CA LEU A 283 30.21 16.08 7.97
C LEU A 283 29.80 17.34 7.20
N ALA A 284 30.18 18.50 7.73
CA ALA A 284 30.09 19.79 7.07
C ALA A 284 31.49 20.22 6.64
N LEU A 285 31.63 20.62 5.37
CA LEU A 285 32.86 21.10 4.79
C LEU A 285 32.97 22.62 4.96
N ARG A 286 34.20 23.13 4.91
CA ARG A 286 34.42 24.57 4.78
C ARG A 286 34.13 25.01 3.35
N ASP A 287 33.66 26.25 3.19
CA ASP A 287 33.39 26.88 1.88
C ASP A 287 34.58 26.83 0.88
N THR A 288 35.80 26.62 1.40
CA THR A 288 37.04 26.51 0.61
C THR A 288 37.21 25.19 -0.13
N VAL A 289 36.42 24.15 0.16
CA VAL A 289 36.57 22.80 -0.42
C VAL A 289 35.26 22.34 -1.05
N SER A 290 35.30 21.95 -2.32
CA SER A 290 34.09 21.40 -2.95
C SER A 290 33.83 19.94 -2.53
N PRO A 291 32.56 19.50 -2.42
CA PRO A 291 32.22 18.11 -2.13
C PRO A 291 32.90 17.10 -3.07
N SER A 292 33.02 17.44 -4.35
CA SER A 292 33.65 16.57 -5.35
C SER A 292 35.16 16.37 -5.11
N GLU A 293 35.86 17.39 -4.62
CA GLU A 293 37.28 17.32 -4.29
C GLU A 293 37.52 16.50 -3.03
N PHE A 294 36.70 16.73 -2.00
CA PHE A 294 36.76 15.95 -0.76
C PHE A 294 36.53 14.46 -1.03
N ARG A 295 35.48 14.13 -1.80
CA ARG A 295 35.16 12.74 -2.18
C ARG A 295 36.35 12.08 -2.88
N ARG A 296 37.03 12.76 -3.81
CA ARG A 296 38.22 12.24 -4.51
C ARG A 296 39.40 12.03 -3.57
N ALA A 297 39.68 12.98 -2.68
CA ALA A 297 40.80 12.92 -1.74
C ALA A 297 40.64 11.76 -0.73
N TRP A 298 39.42 11.57 -0.22
CA TRP A 298 39.13 10.59 0.82
C TRP A 298 38.72 9.20 0.29
N HIS A 299 38.40 9.05 -1.00
CA HIS A 299 37.91 7.79 -1.58
C HIS A 299 38.77 6.57 -1.22
N LYS A 300 40.10 6.68 -1.42
CA LYS A 300 41.02 5.56 -1.17
C LYS A 300 41.02 5.17 0.31
N ARG A 301 41.12 6.14 1.22
CA ARG A 301 41.16 5.91 2.68
C ARG A 301 39.88 5.25 3.19
N LEU A 302 38.72 5.78 2.77
CA LEU A 302 37.41 5.27 3.18
C LEU A 302 37.13 3.87 2.62
N SER A 303 37.53 3.60 1.36
CA SER A 303 37.39 2.27 0.76
C SER A 303 38.32 1.21 1.37
N SER A 304 39.48 1.63 1.90
CA SER A 304 40.44 0.74 2.56
C SER A 304 40.20 0.57 4.07
N ALA A 305 39.27 1.34 4.65
CA ALA A 305 38.91 1.19 6.04
C ALA A 305 38.28 -0.19 6.30
N LYS A 306 38.39 -0.69 7.54
CA LYS A 306 37.79 -1.95 7.97
C LYS A 306 36.85 -1.64 9.13
N PRO A 307 35.52 -1.60 8.94
CA PRO A 307 34.77 -1.79 7.69
C PRO A 307 34.90 -0.62 6.69
N PRO A 308 34.69 -0.85 5.38
CA PRO A 308 34.75 0.22 4.37
C PRO A 308 33.67 1.25 4.63
N VAL A 309 33.96 2.54 4.43
CA VAL A 309 33.01 3.63 4.72
C VAL A 309 32.45 4.19 3.42
N GLN A 310 31.13 4.25 3.30
CA GLN A 310 30.44 4.89 2.19
C GLN A 310 30.19 6.37 2.52
N LEU A 311 30.36 7.20 1.50
CA LEU A 311 30.14 8.64 1.59
C LEU A 311 28.90 8.98 0.75
N VAL A 312 27.86 9.48 1.42
CA VAL A 312 26.52 9.74 0.88
C VAL A 312 26.31 11.25 0.82
N ASP A 313 25.91 11.76 -0.35
CA ASP A 313 25.52 13.16 -0.55
C ASP A 313 24.03 13.33 -0.83
N LEU A 314 23.58 14.57 -1.01
CA LEU A 314 22.19 14.90 -1.32
C LEU A 314 21.64 14.15 -2.56
N SER A 315 22.46 13.95 -3.60
CA SER A 315 22.03 13.24 -4.81
C SER A 315 21.85 11.74 -4.59
N ASP A 316 22.65 11.16 -3.69
CA ASP A 316 22.50 9.79 -3.23
C ASP A 316 21.22 9.62 -2.40
N VAL A 317 20.90 10.60 -1.53
CA VAL A 317 19.65 10.65 -0.75
C VAL A 317 18.41 10.73 -1.64
N GLN A 318 18.39 11.65 -2.61
CA GLN A 318 17.29 11.79 -3.58
C GLN A 318 17.04 10.49 -4.35
N ARG A 319 18.10 9.88 -4.90
CA ARG A 319 18.00 8.58 -5.59
C ARG A 319 17.53 7.46 -4.65
N GLY A 320 17.96 7.48 -3.39
CA GLY A 320 17.53 6.56 -2.35
C GLY A 320 16.02 6.64 -2.12
N LEU A 321 15.49 7.86 -1.94
CA LEU A 321 14.06 8.13 -1.77
C LEU A 321 13.23 7.67 -2.97
N GLU A 322 13.65 8.00 -4.20
CA GLU A 322 12.97 7.58 -5.44
C GLU A 322 12.95 6.06 -5.66
N SER A 323 13.99 5.37 -5.19
CA SER A 323 14.16 3.93 -5.42
C SER A 323 13.29 3.05 -4.50
N THR A 324 12.69 3.63 -3.47
CA THR A 324 11.91 2.90 -2.46
C THR A 324 10.74 2.14 -3.11
N ARG A 325 10.55 0.87 -2.74
CA ARG A 325 9.49 0.00 -3.32
C ARG A 325 8.09 0.60 -3.19
N THR A 326 7.82 1.32 -2.11
CA THR A 326 6.55 2.02 -1.87
C THR A 326 6.32 3.08 -2.94
N VAL A 327 7.32 3.91 -3.24
CA VAL A 327 7.25 4.96 -4.28
C VAL A 327 7.08 4.36 -5.67
N ARG A 328 7.83 3.31 -6.02
CA ARG A 328 7.67 2.62 -7.33
C ARG A 328 6.29 1.96 -7.49
N GLY A 329 5.80 1.31 -6.44
CA GLY A 329 4.46 0.69 -6.42
C GLY A 329 3.35 1.72 -6.52
N GLN A 330 3.42 2.78 -5.72
CA GLN A 330 2.48 3.92 -5.76
C GLN A 330 2.51 4.60 -7.14
N ARG A 331 3.69 4.76 -7.75
CA ARG A 331 3.82 5.28 -9.11
C ARG A 331 3.09 4.40 -10.12
N ALA A 332 3.36 3.09 -10.15
CA ALA A 332 2.69 2.19 -11.09
C ALA A 332 1.15 2.23 -10.92
N GLN A 333 0.66 2.28 -9.68
CA GLN A 333 -0.76 2.39 -9.37
C GLN A 333 -1.37 3.73 -9.80
N ALA A 334 -0.70 4.86 -9.54
CA ALA A 334 -1.17 6.19 -9.93
C ALA A 334 -1.29 6.32 -11.47
N TRP A 335 -0.35 5.76 -12.22
CA TRP A 335 -0.39 5.74 -13.68
C TRP A 335 -1.52 4.86 -14.22
N ALA A 336 -1.75 3.69 -13.61
CA ALA A 336 -2.89 2.84 -13.96
C ALA A 336 -4.23 3.55 -13.66
N ALA A 337 -4.35 4.17 -12.49
CA ALA A 337 -5.53 4.93 -12.08
C ALA A 337 -5.81 6.13 -13.00
N THR A 338 -4.76 6.86 -13.37
CA THR A 338 -4.83 7.96 -14.35
C THR A 338 -5.32 7.44 -15.71
N GLY A 339 -4.78 6.32 -16.19
CA GLY A 339 -5.23 5.68 -17.42
C GLY A 339 -6.72 5.35 -17.41
N MET A 340 -7.23 4.78 -16.30
CA MET A 340 -8.65 4.48 -16.15
C MET A 340 -9.53 5.72 -16.07
N ALA A 341 -9.11 6.73 -15.30
CA ALA A 341 -9.81 8.01 -15.21
C ALA A 341 -9.90 8.68 -16.59
N ALA A 342 -8.82 8.62 -17.38
CA ALA A 342 -8.81 9.14 -18.75
C ALA A 342 -9.77 8.38 -19.67
N VAL A 343 -9.83 7.04 -19.59
CA VAL A 343 -10.80 6.25 -20.37
C VAL A 343 -12.24 6.58 -19.97
N ALA A 344 -12.53 6.65 -18.67
CA ALA A 344 -13.86 7.06 -18.18
C ALA A 344 -14.23 8.48 -18.65
N ALA A 345 -13.29 9.42 -18.58
CA ALA A 345 -13.45 10.78 -19.07
C ALA A 345 -13.78 10.81 -20.57
N VAL A 346 -13.07 10.05 -21.42
CA VAL A 346 -13.37 9.94 -22.86
C VAL A 346 -14.81 9.46 -23.08
N PHE A 347 -15.29 8.49 -22.30
CA PHE A 347 -16.67 8.00 -22.39
C PHE A 347 -17.71 9.04 -21.96
N ILE A 348 -17.47 9.77 -20.88
CA ILE A 348 -18.37 10.82 -20.43
C ILE A 348 -18.42 11.96 -21.45
N ILE A 349 -17.27 12.36 -21.98
CA ILE A 349 -17.19 13.36 -23.05
C ILE A 349 -17.92 12.85 -24.30
N PHE A 350 -17.71 11.60 -24.69
CA PHE A 350 -18.42 10.96 -25.81
C PHE A 350 -19.93 11.00 -25.64
N THR A 351 -20.45 10.59 -24.48
CA THR A 351 -21.90 10.52 -24.25
C THR A 351 -22.53 11.91 -24.27
N THR A 352 -21.84 12.87 -23.67
CA THR A 352 -22.26 14.26 -23.58
C THR A 352 -22.23 14.96 -24.95
N LEU A 353 -21.17 14.77 -25.75
CA LEU A 353 -21.05 15.35 -27.09
C LEU A 353 -21.96 14.64 -28.10
N SER A 354 -22.07 13.31 -28.03
CA SER A 354 -22.95 12.53 -28.90
C SER A 354 -24.42 12.92 -28.71
N MET A 355 -24.83 13.19 -27.48
CA MET A 355 -26.16 13.74 -27.19
C MET A 355 -26.34 15.12 -27.80
N GLY A 356 -25.39 16.04 -27.59
CA GLY A 356 -25.44 17.39 -28.16
C GLY A 356 -25.51 17.41 -29.69
N VAL A 357 -24.84 16.49 -30.38
CA VAL A 357 -24.90 16.35 -31.84
C VAL A 357 -26.21 15.70 -32.29
N SER A 358 -26.71 14.70 -31.56
CA SER A 358 -27.96 14.00 -31.91
C SER A 358 -29.17 14.94 -31.82
N GLU A 359 -29.21 15.79 -30.79
CA GLU A 359 -30.21 16.86 -30.64
C GLU A 359 -30.19 17.89 -31.78
N ARG A 360 -29.08 18.00 -32.51
CA ARG A 360 -28.88 18.93 -33.64
C ARG A 360 -28.82 18.23 -34.98
N SER A 361 -29.09 16.94 -35.03
CA SER A 361 -29.02 16.14 -36.26
C SER A 361 -29.86 16.78 -37.38
N ARG A 362 -31.05 17.30 -37.05
CA ARG A 362 -31.92 18.04 -37.96
C ARG A 362 -31.35 19.39 -38.41
N GLU A 363 -30.72 20.15 -37.51
CA GLU A 363 -30.03 21.41 -37.87
C GLU A 363 -28.88 21.15 -38.85
N PHE A 364 -28.05 20.13 -38.59
CA PHE A 364 -26.94 19.76 -39.46
C PHE A 364 -27.43 19.19 -40.79
N ALA A 365 -28.52 18.43 -40.78
CA ALA A 365 -29.19 17.96 -41.99
C ALA A 365 -29.74 19.11 -42.85
N MET A 366 -30.39 20.11 -42.24
CA MET A 366 -30.85 21.31 -42.93
C MET A 366 -29.70 22.12 -43.51
N LEU A 367 -28.62 22.33 -42.74
CA LEU A 367 -27.42 23.01 -43.24
C LEU A 367 -26.80 22.29 -44.44
N ARG A 368 -26.82 20.95 -44.45
CA ARG A 368 -26.40 20.13 -45.60
C ARG A 368 -27.34 20.22 -46.78
N ALA A 369 -28.65 20.35 -46.55
CA ALA A 369 -29.62 20.59 -47.62
C ALA A 369 -29.41 21.95 -48.29
N ILE A 370 -28.98 22.96 -47.52
CA ILE A 370 -28.71 24.32 -47.99
C ILE A 370 -27.32 24.44 -48.67
N GLY A 371 -26.43 23.46 -48.50
CA GLY A 371 -25.18 23.37 -49.28
C GLY A 371 -23.88 23.14 -48.48
N LEU A 372 -23.92 22.92 -47.16
CA LEU A 372 -22.71 22.56 -46.41
C LEU A 372 -22.20 21.15 -46.80
N SER A 373 -20.90 21.02 -47.02
CA SER A 373 -20.26 19.74 -47.29
C SER A 373 -20.14 18.86 -46.04
N ARG A 374 -19.99 17.55 -46.22
CA ARG A 374 -19.84 16.58 -45.10
C ARG A 374 -18.65 16.94 -44.19
N LEU A 375 -17.52 17.33 -44.79
CA LEU A 375 -16.32 17.77 -44.06
C LEU A 375 -16.51 19.11 -43.35
N GLN A 376 -17.31 20.04 -43.90
CA GLN A 376 -17.64 21.30 -43.23
C GLN A 376 -18.50 21.07 -41.99
N VAL A 377 -19.47 20.15 -42.04
CA VAL A 377 -20.27 19.76 -40.86
C VAL A 377 -19.39 19.11 -39.80
N ALA A 378 -18.50 18.18 -40.20
CA ALA A 378 -17.54 17.58 -39.29
C ALA A 378 -16.62 18.63 -38.64
N GLY A 379 -16.16 19.62 -39.41
CA GLY A 379 -15.36 20.74 -38.91
C GLY A 379 -16.10 21.65 -37.92
N VAL A 380 -17.40 21.88 -38.13
CA VAL A 380 -18.24 22.63 -37.18
C VAL A 380 -18.40 21.84 -35.88
N ILE A 381 -18.69 20.54 -35.95
CA ILE A 381 -18.83 19.68 -34.76
C ILE A 381 -17.50 19.59 -34.00
N ALA A 382 -16.37 19.38 -34.71
CA ALA A 382 -15.05 19.32 -34.10
C ALA A 382 -14.67 20.64 -33.44
N GLY A 383 -14.96 21.78 -34.07
CA GLY A 383 -14.71 23.11 -33.50
C GLY A 383 -15.56 23.40 -32.27
N GLU A 384 -16.84 23.00 -32.26
CA GLU A 384 -17.72 23.10 -31.09
C GLU A 384 -17.20 22.26 -29.93
N SER A 385 -16.86 20.99 -30.19
CA SER A 385 -16.28 20.09 -29.20
C SER A 385 -14.98 20.62 -28.62
N LEU A 386 -14.08 21.17 -29.45
CA LEU A 386 -12.80 21.69 -29.00
C LEU A 386 -12.96 22.91 -28.09
N ILE A 387 -13.87 23.84 -28.42
CA ILE A 387 -14.14 25.00 -27.56
C ILE A 387 -14.73 24.57 -26.23
N LEU A 388 -15.74 23.68 -26.23
CA LEU A 388 -16.33 23.17 -24.99
C LEU A 388 -15.31 22.39 -24.16
N ALA A 389 -14.45 21.62 -24.83
CA ALA A 389 -13.36 20.89 -24.19
C ALA A 389 -12.34 21.84 -23.55
N SER A 390 -11.94 22.92 -24.23
CA SER A 390 -10.97 23.88 -23.68
C SER A 390 -11.53 24.63 -22.47
N VAL A 391 -12.78 25.10 -22.55
CA VAL A 391 -13.42 25.79 -21.41
C VAL A 391 -13.65 24.82 -20.26
N GLY A 392 -14.09 23.58 -20.55
CA GLY A 392 -14.29 22.54 -19.55
C GLY A 392 -12.99 22.06 -18.92
N TRP A 393 -11.89 22.06 -19.67
CA TRP A 393 -10.56 21.76 -19.15
C TRP A 393 -10.09 22.83 -18.16
N VAL A 394 -10.23 24.12 -18.50
CA VAL A 394 -9.88 25.22 -17.58
C VAL A 394 -10.76 25.20 -16.32
N ALA A 395 -12.06 25.03 -16.47
CA ALA A 395 -12.98 24.90 -15.34
C ALA A 395 -12.66 23.65 -14.49
N GLY A 396 -12.29 22.55 -15.14
CA GLY A 396 -11.91 21.29 -14.51
C GLY A 396 -10.59 21.37 -13.75
N LEU A 397 -9.61 22.12 -14.25
CA LEU A 397 -8.39 22.44 -13.52
C LEU A 397 -8.68 23.26 -12.27
N ALA A 398 -9.54 24.27 -12.38
CA ALA A 398 -9.95 25.09 -11.23
C ALA A 398 -10.71 24.26 -10.18
N ALA A 399 -11.67 23.43 -10.62
CA ALA A 399 -12.42 22.54 -9.74
C ALA A 399 -11.53 21.45 -9.12
N GLY A 400 -10.61 20.87 -9.90
CA GLY A 400 -9.62 19.91 -9.43
C GLY A 400 -8.70 20.52 -8.38
N ALA A 401 -8.18 21.73 -8.62
CA ALA A 401 -7.37 22.46 -7.65
C ALA A 401 -8.13 22.70 -6.34
N ALA A 402 -9.39 23.17 -6.43
CA ALA A 402 -10.25 23.37 -5.27
C ALA A 402 -10.50 22.05 -4.50
N MET A 403 -10.70 20.94 -5.21
CA MET A 403 -10.85 19.62 -4.61
C MET A 403 -9.56 19.15 -3.92
N VAL A 404 -8.39 19.31 -4.52
CA VAL A 404 -7.11 18.93 -3.88
C VAL A 404 -6.88 19.78 -2.62
N MET A 405 -7.18 21.09 -2.66
CA MET A 405 -7.10 21.97 -1.49
C MET A 405 -8.10 21.61 -0.39
N LEU A 406 -9.31 21.20 -0.76
CA LEU A 406 -10.32 20.76 0.21
C LEU A 406 -9.96 19.38 0.78
N GLY A 407 -9.47 18.48 -0.07
CA GLY A 407 -9.00 17.14 0.28
C GLY A 407 -7.84 17.18 1.26
N SER A 408 -6.88 18.09 1.07
CA SER A 408 -5.76 18.27 2.01
C SER A 408 -6.20 18.78 3.39
N ARG A 409 -7.37 19.42 3.50
CA ARG A 409 -7.92 19.86 4.80
C ARG A 409 -8.77 18.81 5.48
N ILE A 410 -9.61 18.10 4.72
CA ILE A 410 -10.52 17.07 5.26
C ILE A 410 -9.74 15.81 5.61
N PHE A 411 -8.71 15.48 4.82
CA PHE A 411 -7.88 14.30 5.01
C PHE A 411 -6.40 14.71 5.03
N PRO A 412 -5.88 15.19 6.18
CA PRO A 412 -4.50 15.65 6.30
C PRO A 412 -3.48 14.60 5.86
N GLY A 413 -3.77 13.31 6.11
CA GLY A 413 -2.93 12.19 5.71
C GLY A 413 -2.93 11.84 4.22
N LEU A 414 -3.82 12.40 3.39
CA LEU A 414 -3.82 12.15 1.94
C LEU A 414 -2.85 13.08 1.18
N PHE A 415 -2.56 14.29 1.70
CA PHE A 415 -1.72 15.30 1.04
C PHE A 415 -0.91 16.14 2.05
N GLU A 416 0.06 15.52 2.74
CA GLU A 416 0.89 16.21 3.75
C GLU A 416 1.71 17.40 3.19
N ALA A 417 2.12 17.37 1.91
CA ALA A 417 2.95 18.41 1.28
C ALA A 417 2.13 19.59 0.68
N GLY A 418 0.82 19.63 0.91
CA GLY A 418 -0.05 20.63 0.32
C GLY A 418 -0.42 20.36 -1.14
N ALA A 419 -1.43 21.08 -1.61
CA ALA A 419 -2.01 20.91 -2.94
C ALA A 419 -1.17 21.63 -4.01
N VAL A 420 -0.35 20.90 -4.77
CA VAL A 420 0.41 21.47 -5.90
C VAL A 420 -0.13 20.95 -7.23
N LEU A 421 -0.49 21.87 -8.12
CA LEU A 421 -0.77 21.55 -9.52
C LEU A 421 0.55 21.55 -10.30
N GLY A 422 1.12 20.37 -10.52
CA GLY A 422 2.32 20.22 -11.34
C GLY A 422 2.09 20.59 -12.80
N THR A 423 3.14 21.01 -13.49
CA THR A 423 3.12 21.29 -14.93
C THR A 423 2.75 20.04 -15.74
N THR A 424 3.18 18.87 -15.27
CA THR A 424 2.79 17.53 -15.73
C THR A 424 1.28 17.33 -15.69
N THR A 425 0.63 17.64 -14.56
CA THR A 425 -0.84 17.58 -14.44
C THR A 425 -1.54 18.45 -15.48
N VAL A 426 -1.11 19.70 -15.66
CA VAL A 426 -1.73 20.64 -16.61
C VAL A 426 -1.59 20.14 -18.04
N VAL A 427 -0.38 19.74 -18.46
CA VAL A 427 -0.11 19.26 -19.82
C VAL A 427 -0.82 17.94 -20.10
N LEU A 428 -0.72 16.97 -19.18
CA LEU A 428 -1.30 15.64 -19.37
C LEU A 428 -2.84 15.68 -19.40
N SER A 429 -3.46 16.43 -18.48
CA SER A 429 -4.92 16.62 -18.49
C SER A 429 -5.38 17.37 -19.75
N GLY A 430 -4.63 18.37 -20.20
CA GLY A 430 -4.93 19.09 -21.44
C GLY A 430 -4.89 18.17 -22.66
N VAL A 431 -3.81 17.42 -22.83
CA VAL A 431 -3.67 16.45 -23.92
C VAL A 431 -4.76 15.38 -23.84
N ALA A 432 -5.04 14.82 -22.67
CA ALA A 432 -6.05 13.78 -22.48
C ALA A 432 -7.47 14.29 -22.81
N VAL A 433 -7.84 15.49 -22.36
CA VAL A 433 -9.16 16.06 -22.62
C VAL A 433 -9.31 16.47 -24.08
N MET A 434 -8.28 17.06 -24.71
CA MET A 434 -8.33 17.44 -26.12
C MET A 434 -8.40 16.21 -27.03
N THR A 435 -7.54 15.21 -26.81
CA THR A 435 -7.54 13.97 -27.59
C THR A 435 -8.82 13.17 -27.35
N GLY A 436 -9.29 13.10 -26.09
CA GLY A 436 -10.54 12.48 -25.72
C GLY A 436 -11.76 13.15 -26.36
N ALA A 437 -11.82 14.48 -26.40
CA ALA A 437 -12.90 15.22 -27.05
C ALA A 437 -12.93 15.04 -28.57
N LEU A 438 -11.75 15.02 -29.21
CA LEU A 438 -11.65 14.75 -30.64
C LEU A 438 -12.07 13.31 -30.96
N ALA A 439 -11.57 12.32 -30.22
CA ALA A 439 -11.93 10.92 -30.38
C ALA A 439 -13.43 10.69 -30.16
N ALA A 440 -13.98 11.29 -29.11
CA ALA A 440 -15.41 11.30 -28.80
C ALA A 440 -16.26 11.91 -29.91
N ALA A 441 -15.78 12.97 -30.58
CA ALA A 441 -16.51 13.64 -31.65
C ALA A 441 -16.53 12.83 -32.97
N VAL A 442 -15.62 11.87 -33.17
CA VAL A 442 -15.51 11.09 -34.41
C VAL A 442 -16.82 10.38 -34.75
N VAL A 443 -17.36 9.59 -33.82
CA VAL A 443 -18.57 8.79 -34.04
C VAL A 443 -19.81 9.66 -34.34
N PRO A 444 -20.15 10.69 -33.53
CA PRO A 444 -21.29 11.55 -33.82
C PRO A 444 -21.09 12.39 -35.08
N ALA A 445 -19.88 12.90 -35.36
CA ALA A 445 -19.59 13.58 -36.62
C ALA A 445 -19.76 12.65 -37.82
N TRP A 446 -19.29 11.40 -37.73
CA TRP A 446 -19.45 10.40 -38.77
C TRP A 446 -20.93 10.05 -39.02
N ARG A 447 -21.73 9.92 -37.96
CA ARG A 447 -23.19 9.75 -38.07
C ARG A 447 -23.83 10.96 -38.74
N ALA A 448 -23.52 12.18 -38.31
CA ALA A 448 -24.06 13.42 -38.88
C ALA A 448 -23.70 13.60 -40.37
N MET A 449 -22.54 13.09 -40.80
CA MET A 449 -22.13 13.07 -42.21
C MET A 449 -22.89 12.05 -43.06
N ARG A 450 -23.39 10.96 -42.45
CA ARG A 450 -24.05 9.86 -43.16
C ARG A 450 -25.57 9.95 -43.19
N ILE A 451 -26.20 10.59 -42.20
CA ILE A 451 -27.65 10.76 -42.19
C ILE A 451 -28.08 11.60 -43.40
N SER A 452 -29.07 11.15 -44.18
CA SER A 452 -29.58 11.94 -45.30
C SER A 452 -30.45 13.08 -44.77
N PRO A 453 -30.50 14.25 -45.46
CA PRO A 453 -31.34 15.36 -45.00
C PRO A 453 -32.82 14.99 -44.87
N MET A 454 -33.31 14.07 -45.70
CA MET A 454 -34.69 13.57 -45.63
C MET A 454 -34.90 12.65 -44.43
N ASP A 455 -33.95 11.76 -44.13
CA ASP A 455 -34.06 10.83 -42.99
C ASP A 455 -34.04 11.59 -41.65
N ALA A 456 -33.30 12.69 -41.55
CA ALA A 456 -33.27 13.52 -40.35
C ALA A 456 -34.57 14.31 -40.10
N MET A 457 -35.46 14.41 -41.09
CA MET A 457 -36.78 15.05 -40.93
C MET A 457 -37.85 14.05 -40.46
N VAL A 458 -37.54 12.75 -40.46
CA VAL A 458 -38.43 11.68 -40.00
C VAL A 458 -37.81 11.01 -38.79
N ASP A 459 -38.34 11.28 -37.58
CA ASP A 459 -37.91 10.60 -36.37
C ASP A 459 -38.29 9.12 -36.44
N ARG A 460 -37.34 8.26 -36.85
CA ARG A 460 -37.47 6.81 -36.71
C ARG A 460 -36.83 6.37 -35.40
N VAL A 461 -37.65 5.87 -34.48
CA VAL A 461 -37.17 5.16 -33.30
C VAL A 461 -36.55 3.83 -33.77
N ALA A 462 -35.21 3.76 -33.82
CA ALA A 462 -34.52 2.54 -34.17
C ALA A 462 -34.51 1.57 -32.98
N HIS A 463 -35.20 0.42 -33.11
CA HIS A 463 -35.17 -0.61 -32.07
C HIS A 463 -33.81 -1.34 -32.07
N PRO A 464 -33.13 -1.47 -30.91
CA PRO A 464 -31.89 -2.22 -30.84
C PRO A 464 -32.16 -3.69 -31.13
N ARG A 465 -31.40 -4.27 -32.07
CA ARG A 465 -31.47 -5.70 -32.38
C ARG A 465 -30.65 -6.47 -31.34
N PRO A 466 -31.28 -7.26 -30.44
CA PRO A 466 -30.57 -7.90 -29.33
C PRO A 466 -29.48 -8.88 -29.80
N ALA A 467 -29.69 -9.54 -30.96
CA ALA A 467 -28.72 -10.48 -31.52
C ALA A 467 -27.35 -9.83 -31.84
N ILE A 468 -27.34 -8.61 -32.39
CA ILE A 468 -26.08 -7.90 -32.71
C ILE A 468 -25.33 -7.58 -31.42
N TRP A 469 -26.03 -7.05 -30.41
CA TRP A 469 -25.42 -6.71 -29.13
C TRP A 469 -24.98 -7.95 -28.35
N ALA A 470 -25.66 -9.09 -28.48
CA ALA A 470 -25.23 -10.36 -27.91
C ALA A 470 -23.91 -10.84 -28.53
N THR A 471 -23.71 -10.69 -29.85
CA THR A 471 -22.42 -11.04 -30.50
C THR A 471 -21.27 -10.15 -30.04
N ILE A 472 -21.51 -8.84 -29.88
CA ILE A 472 -20.52 -7.89 -29.34
C ILE A 472 -20.20 -8.24 -27.87
N ALA A 473 -21.22 -8.57 -27.08
CA ALA A 473 -21.03 -8.99 -25.70
C ALA A 473 -20.24 -10.31 -25.60
N MET A 474 -20.46 -11.27 -26.50
CA MET A 474 -19.67 -12.51 -26.57
C MET A 474 -18.19 -12.22 -26.85
N PHE A 475 -17.90 -11.31 -27.79
CA PHE A 475 -16.53 -10.84 -28.01
C PHE A 475 -15.96 -10.13 -26.77
N GLY A 476 -16.78 -9.33 -26.08
CA GLY A 476 -16.42 -8.70 -24.81
C GLY A 476 -16.08 -9.70 -23.71
N VAL A 477 -16.85 -10.79 -23.58
CA VAL A 477 -16.57 -11.89 -22.65
C VAL A 477 -15.25 -12.56 -23.00
N ALA A 478 -14.97 -12.81 -24.29
CA ALA A 478 -13.68 -13.35 -24.72
C ALA A 478 -12.51 -12.44 -24.35
N LEU A 479 -12.65 -11.11 -24.48
CA LEU A 479 -11.65 -10.13 -24.03
C LEU A 479 -11.46 -10.14 -22.51
N ILE A 480 -12.53 -10.28 -21.73
CA ILE A 480 -12.43 -10.36 -20.27
C ILE A 480 -11.72 -11.66 -19.85
N LEU A 481 -12.05 -12.78 -20.48
CA LEU A 481 -11.44 -14.09 -20.19
C LEU A 481 -9.95 -14.15 -20.55
N LEU A 482 -9.45 -13.23 -21.39
CA LEU A 482 -8.02 -13.16 -21.70
C LEU A 482 -7.16 -12.96 -20.44
N ALA A 483 -7.63 -12.20 -19.46
CA ALA A 483 -6.90 -11.95 -18.22
C ALA A 483 -6.70 -13.22 -17.37
N PRO A 484 -7.75 -13.95 -16.94
CA PRO A 484 -7.56 -15.17 -16.18
C PRO A 484 -6.81 -16.25 -16.98
N VAL A 485 -7.02 -16.35 -18.30
CA VAL A 485 -6.25 -17.28 -19.14
C VAL A 485 -4.75 -16.95 -19.10
N LEU A 486 -4.38 -15.67 -19.28
CA LEU A 486 -2.98 -15.24 -19.27
C LEU A 486 -2.31 -15.43 -17.90
N VAL A 487 -3.06 -15.21 -16.82
CA VAL A 487 -2.54 -15.34 -15.45
C VAL A 487 -2.39 -16.81 -15.05
N PHE A 488 -3.44 -17.62 -15.21
CA PHE A 488 -3.49 -18.95 -14.61
C PHE A 488 -3.14 -20.09 -15.56
N TRP A 489 -3.39 -19.95 -16.87
CA TRP A 489 -3.29 -21.06 -17.82
C TRP A 489 -2.08 -20.97 -18.73
N VAL A 490 -1.66 -19.77 -19.13
CA VAL A 490 -0.49 -19.61 -20.01
C VAL A 490 0.79 -19.65 -19.18
N SER A 491 1.67 -20.61 -19.49
CA SER A 491 3.01 -20.69 -18.91
C SER A 491 3.95 -19.68 -19.58
N LEU A 492 4.22 -18.56 -18.91
CA LEU A 492 5.14 -17.51 -19.35
C LEU A 492 6.19 -17.23 -18.27
N PRO A 493 7.40 -16.79 -18.65
CA PRO A 493 8.35 -16.21 -17.71
C PRO A 493 7.70 -15.08 -16.88
N PRO A 494 8.07 -14.90 -15.59
CA PRO A 494 7.46 -13.90 -14.70
C PRO A 494 7.43 -12.46 -15.25
N GLU A 495 8.55 -12.00 -15.82
CA GLU A 495 8.69 -10.64 -16.33
C GLU A 495 7.79 -10.36 -17.55
N THR A 496 7.70 -11.35 -18.45
CA THR A 496 6.84 -11.23 -19.64
C THR A 496 5.38 -11.38 -19.27
N ARG A 497 5.03 -12.21 -18.27
CA ARG A 497 3.67 -12.30 -17.73
C ARG A 497 3.21 -10.97 -17.15
N LEU A 498 4.04 -10.28 -16.36
CA LEU A 498 3.71 -8.97 -15.80
C LEU A 498 3.49 -7.91 -16.89
N SER A 499 4.38 -7.88 -17.89
CA SER A 499 4.28 -6.95 -19.02
C SER A 499 3.05 -7.24 -19.88
N ALA A 500 2.76 -8.51 -20.17
CA ALA A 500 1.60 -8.91 -20.94
C ALA A 500 0.29 -8.65 -20.17
N TYR A 501 0.27 -8.84 -18.85
CA TYR A 501 -0.88 -8.50 -18.03
C TYR A 501 -1.20 -7.00 -18.09
N THR A 502 -0.17 -6.15 -17.94
CA THR A 502 -0.34 -4.69 -17.93
C THR A 502 -0.67 -4.12 -19.33
N LEU A 503 -0.02 -4.60 -20.39
CA LEU A 503 -0.17 -4.07 -21.75
C LEU A 503 -1.34 -4.68 -22.53
N ILE A 504 -1.73 -5.91 -22.23
CA ILE A 504 -2.73 -6.66 -23.01
C ILE A 504 -3.96 -6.96 -22.15
N ALA A 505 -3.80 -7.67 -21.03
CA ALA A 505 -4.93 -8.16 -20.25
C ALA A 505 -5.75 -7.02 -19.64
N TYR A 506 -5.09 -5.99 -19.10
CA TYR A 506 -5.78 -4.87 -18.45
C TYR A 506 -6.60 -4.00 -19.43
N PRO A 507 -6.04 -3.57 -20.59
CA PRO A 507 -6.85 -2.92 -21.63
C PRO A 507 -7.95 -3.84 -22.18
N ALA A 508 -7.69 -5.14 -22.36
CA ALA A 508 -8.70 -6.09 -22.83
C ALA A 508 -9.87 -6.22 -21.84
N LEU A 509 -9.60 -6.27 -20.53
CA LEU A 509 -10.63 -6.26 -19.50
C LEU A 509 -11.51 -5.00 -19.59
N MET A 510 -10.90 -3.83 -19.78
CA MET A 510 -11.63 -2.55 -19.95
C MET A 510 -12.48 -2.52 -21.23
N LEU A 511 -11.91 -2.94 -22.36
CA LEU A 511 -12.62 -3.02 -23.64
C LEU A 511 -13.73 -4.08 -23.61
N GLY A 512 -13.53 -5.16 -22.87
CA GLY A 512 -14.53 -6.19 -22.65
C GLY A 512 -15.72 -5.69 -21.82
N MET A 513 -15.47 -4.95 -20.74
CA MET A 513 -16.52 -4.28 -19.96
C MET A 513 -17.34 -3.31 -20.82
N LEU A 514 -16.66 -2.52 -21.65
CA LEU A 514 -17.31 -1.63 -22.63
C LEU A 514 -18.21 -2.40 -23.59
N ALA A 515 -17.72 -3.51 -24.16
CA ALA A 515 -18.45 -4.32 -25.14
C ALA A 515 -19.68 -5.03 -24.54
N ILE A 516 -19.62 -5.42 -23.26
CA ILE A 516 -20.73 -6.11 -22.56
C ILE A 516 -21.83 -5.14 -22.13
N THR A 517 -21.49 -3.88 -21.83
CA THR A 517 -22.45 -2.92 -21.25
C THR A 517 -23.76 -2.75 -22.04
N PRO A 518 -23.78 -2.59 -23.38
CA PRO A 518 -25.03 -2.48 -24.14
C PRO A 518 -25.98 -3.66 -23.92
N TYR A 519 -25.43 -4.87 -23.84
CA TYR A 519 -26.22 -6.08 -23.61
C TYR A 519 -26.68 -6.17 -22.16
N ALA A 520 -25.85 -5.76 -21.19
CA ALA A 520 -26.24 -5.67 -19.78
C ALA A 520 -27.43 -4.71 -19.57
N VAL A 521 -27.45 -3.57 -20.28
CA VAL A 521 -28.60 -2.64 -20.27
C VAL A 521 -29.88 -3.33 -20.78
N ILE A 522 -29.80 -4.04 -21.92
CA ILE A 522 -30.95 -4.75 -22.50
C ILE A 522 -31.45 -5.86 -21.57
N LEU A 523 -30.53 -6.59 -20.93
CA LEU A 523 -30.86 -7.66 -19.98
C LEU A 523 -31.53 -7.08 -18.72
N CYS A 524 -31.04 -5.94 -18.22
CA CYS A 524 -31.62 -5.24 -17.09
C CYS A 524 -33.05 -4.75 -17.41
N ASP A 525 -33.28 -4.18 -18.60
CA ASP A 525 -34.61 -3.77 -19.06
C ASP A 525 -35.58 -4.96 -19.17
N ARG A 526 -35.07 -6.15 -19.54
CA ARG A 526 -35.87 -7.37 -19.65
C ARG A 526 -36.23 -7.99 -18.29
N TRP A 527 -35.27 -8.12 -17.38
CA TRP A 527 -35.40 -8.95 -16.18
C TRP A 527 -35.54 -8.15 -14.88
N VAL A 528 -34.77 -7.08 -14.72
CA VAL A 528 -34.70 -6.32 -13.46
C VAL A 528 -35.80 -5.24 -13.41
N THR A 529 -36.03 -4.55 -14.52
CA THR A 529 -37.05 -3.51 -14.65
C THR A 529 -38.46 -3.95 -14.22
N PRO A 530 -39.00 -5.12 -14.61
CA PRO A 530 -40.33 -5.54 -14.14
C PRO A 530 -40.36 -5.81 -12.63
N VAL A 531 -39.25 -6.24 -12.02
CA VAL A 531 -39.16 -6.46 -10.56
C VAL A 531 -39.20 -5.12 -9.83
N ILE A 532 -38.36 -4.18 -10.24
CA ILE A 532 -38.32 -2.83 -9.62
C ILE A 532 -39.64 -2.10 -9.82
N ALA A 533 -40.26 -2.20 -11.01
CA ALA A 533 -41.55 -1.60 -11.27
C ALA A 533 -42.63 -2.09 -10.27
N ARG A 534 -42.65 -3.40 -9.96
CA ARG A 534 -43.58 -3.96 -8.95
C ARG A 534 -43.28 -3.45 -7.55
N ILE A 535 -42.01 -3.42 -7.14
CA ILE A 535 -41.59 -2.92 -5.82
C ILE A 535 -42.01 -1.45 -5.65
N VAL A 536 -41.83 -0.66 -6.70
CA VAL A 536 -42.18 0.77 -6.72
C VAL A 536 -43.62 0.99 -7.20
N GLY A 537 -44.51 -0.01 -7.15
CA GLY A 537 -45.95 0.15 -7.41
C GLY A 537 -46.30 0.81 -8.76
N LEU A 538 -45.47 0.61 -9.78
CA LEU A 538 -45.67 1.05 -11.16
C LEU A 538 -46.03 -0.16 -12.03
N ASN A 539 -46.79 0.07 -13.11
CA ASN A 539 -47.08 -1.00 -14.05
C ASN A 539 -45.79 -1.37 -14.82
N PRO A 540 -45.34 -2.64 -14.80
CA PRO A 540 -44.14 -3.08 -15.50
C PRO A 540 -44.11 -2.71 -16.99
N ARG A 541 -45.27 -2.69 -17.65
CA ARG A 541 -45.38 -2.33 -19.08
C ARG A 541 -45.04 -0.87 -19.37
N MET A 542 -45.21 0.02 -18.38
CA MET A 542 -44.88 1.44 -18.52
C MET A 542 -43.37 1.71 -18.36
N MET A 543 -42.68 0.82 -17.65
CA MET A 543 -41.24 0.92 -17.41
C MET A 543 -40.42 0.17 -18.46
N GLN A 544 -41.01 -0.82 -19.14
CA GLN A 544 -40.36 -1.51 -20.25
C GLN A 544 -39.94 -0.49 -21.32
N GLN A 545 -38.68 -0.57 -21.76
CA GLN A 545 -38.07 0.29 -22.78
C GLN A 545 -37.65 1.69 -22.28
N VAL A 546 -37.86 2.05 -21.01
CA VAL A 546 -37.40 3.35 -20.48
C VAL A 546 -35.87 3.49 -20.60
N VAL A 547 -35.14 2.44 -20.24
CA VAL A 547 -33.66 2.45 -20.28
C VAL A 547 -33.13 2.16 -21.69
N THR A 548 -33.85 1.33 -22.46
CA THR A 548 -33.44 0.88 -23.80
C THR A 548 -33.72 1.89 -24.90
N ASN A 549 -34.75 2.73 -24.78
CA ASN A 549 -35.08 3.76 -25.79
C ASN A 549 -33.96 4.79 -25.98
N HIS A 550 -33.12 4.98 -24.96
CA HIS A 550 -31.94 5.85 -25.03
C HIS A 550 -30.66 5.08 -24.69
N LEU A 551 -30.46 3.94 -25.35
CA LEU A 551 -29.37 2.99 -25.09
C LEU A 551 -27.99 3.65 -24.89
N TRP A 552 -27.58 4.57 -25.77
CA TRP A 552 -26.27 5.23 -25.69
C TRP A 552 -26.07 6.08 -24.41
N ARG A 553 -27.15 6.65 -23.87
CA ARG A 553 -27.11 7.43 -22.64
C ARG A 553 -26.97 6.51 -21.43
N SER A 554 -27.79 5.47 -21.37
CA SER A 554 -27.77 4.48 -20.31
C SER A 554 -26.42 3.74 -20.24
N ILE A 555 -25.84 3.40 -21.40
CA ILE A 555 -24.48 2.85 -21.51
C ILE A 555 -23.45 3.82 -20.91
N GLY A 556 -23.53 5.10 -21.28
CA GLY A 556 -22.61 6.14 -20.82
C GLY A 556 -22.59 6.31 -19.30
N ALA A 557 -23.78 6.47 -18.72
CA ALA A 557 -23.94 6.64 -17.28
C ALA A 557 -23.52 5.38 -16.51
N ALA A 558 -23.88 4.20 -17.00
CA ALA A 558 -23.47 2.93 -16.39
C ALA A 558 -21.94 2.76 -16.42
N LEU A 559 -21.28 2.98 -17.57
CA LEU A 559 -19.82 2.86 -17.69
C LEU A 559 -19.07 3.84 -16.79
N ALA A 560 -19.51 5.09 -16.74
CA ALA A 560 -18.87 6.13 -15.93
C ALA A 560 -18.84 5.74 -14.45
N LEU A 561 -19.95 5.22 -13.93
CA LEU A 561 -20.04 4.70 -12.57
C LEU A 561 -19.26 3.39 -12.40
N SER A 562 -19.35 2.49 -13.38
CA SER A 562 -18.74 1.18 -13.30
C SER A 562 -17.23 1.27 -13.13
N VAL A 563 -16.54 2.20 -13.78
CA VAL A 563 -15.07 2.31 -13.64
C VAL A 563 -14.66 2.56 -12.18
N GLY A 564 -15.28 3.54 -11.50
CA GLY A 564 -14.96 3.87 -10.12
C GLY A 564 -15.35 2.75 -9.13
N LEU A 565 -16.55 2.19 -9.28
CA LEU A 565 -17.02 1.12 -8.40
C LEU A 565 -16.30 -0.21 -8.66
N ALA A 566 -15.92 -0.51 -9.91
CA ALA A 566 -15.16 -1.71 -10.25
C ALA A 566 -13.74 -1.66 -9.69
N LEU A 567 -13.12 -0.47 -9.70
CA LEU A 567 -11.86 -0.21 -9.02
C LEU A 567 -11.97 -0.45 -7.52
N TYR A 568 -12.97 0.17 -6.87
CA TYR A 568 -13.26 -0.06 -5.47
C TYR A 568 -13.42 -1.56 -5.16
N THR A 569 -14.24 -2.25 -5.95
CA THR A 569 -14.49 -3.70 -5.81
C THR A 569 -13.20 -4.50 -5.95
N SER A 570 -12.40 -4.23 -6.99
CA SER A 570 -11.12 -4.89 -7.22
C SER A 570 -10.13 -4.65 -6.08
N THR A 571 -10.03 -3.42 -5.59
CA THR A 571 -9.15 -3.05 -4.47
C THR A 571 -9.53 -3.79 -3.19
N GLN A 572 -10.83 -3.85 -2.88
CA GLN A 572 -11.35 -4.52 -1.68
C GLN A 572 -11.12 -6.03 -1.78
N THR A 573 -11.53 -6.67 -2.88
CA THR A 573 -11.33 -8.10 -3.11
C THR A 573 -9.86 -8.48 -3.07
N TRP A 574 -9.00 -7.76 -3.80
CA TRP A 574 -7.56 -8.01 -3.78
C TRP A 574 -6.94 -7.78 -2.39
N GLY A 575 -7.29 -6.68 -1.72
CA GLY A 575 -6.75 -6.29 -0.42
C GLY A 575 -7.02 -7.33 0.67
N TYR A 576 -8.27 -7.76 0.83
CA TYR A 576 -8.63 -8.78 1.82
C TYR A 576 -8.14 -10.18 1.46
N SER A 577 -8.02 -10.51 0.18
CA SER A 577 -7.35 -11.75 -0.26
C SER A 577 -5.86 -11.77 0.07
N MET A 578 -5.16 -10.67 -0.19
CA MET A 578 -3.74 -10.54 0.15
C MET A 578 -3.50 -10.57 1.65
N LEU A 579 -4.51 -10.26 2.47
CA LEU A 579 -4.42 -10.26 3.92
C LEU A 579 -4.42 -11.67 4.52
N GLN A 580 -5.13 -12.62 3.92
CA GLN A 580 -5.37 -13.95 4.50
C GLN A 580 -4.10 -14.68 4.95
N PRO A 581 -3.03 -14.76 4.13
CA PRO A 581 -1.86 -15.52 4.56
C PRO A 581 -1.08 -14.88 5.71
N PHE A 582 -1.38 -13.62 6.04
CA PHE A 582 -0.81 -12.93 7.19
C PHE A 582 -1.63 -13.10 8.46
N LEU A 583 -2.89 -13.57 8.39
CA LEU A 583 -3.70 -13.80 9.59
C LEU A 583 -3.24 -15.10 10.26
N PRO A 584 -2.94 -15.10 11.57
CA PRO A 584 -2.67 -16.32 12.31
C PRO A 584 -3.82 -17.32 12.13
N GLY A 585 -3.48 -18.56 11.76
CA GLY A 585 -4.43 -19.67 11.71
C GLY A 585 -4.42 -20.50 12.99
N ASP A 586 -5.22 -21.57 13.00
CA ASP A 586 -5.42 -22.44 14.17
C ASP A 586 -4.15 -23.16 14.66
N TRP A 587 -3.06 -23.13 13.88
CA TRP A 587 -1.79 -23.76 14.24
C TRP A 587 -1.08 -23.09 15.42
N MET A 588 -1.40 -21.82 15.71
CA MET A 588 -0.73 -21.03 16.75
C MET A 588 -1.47 -21.17 18.09
N PRO A 589 -0.77 -21.48 19.19
CA PRO A 589 -1.34 -21.46 20.55
C PRO A 589 -1.87 -20.09 20.96
N ASP A 590 -2.57 -19.98 22.10
CA ASP A 590 -3.14 -18.70 22.53
C ASP A 590 -2.05 -17.63 22.77
N ALA A 591 -0.91 -18.04 23.31
CA ALA A 591 0.18 -17.15 23.67
C ALA A 591 1.58 -17.73 23.46
N PHE A 592 2.52 -16.80 23.27
CA PHE A 592 3.95 -17.06 23.26
C PHE A 592 4.66 -16.04 24.14
N VAL A 593 5.52 -16.50 25.03
CA VAL A 593 6.35 -15.63 25.88
C VAL A 593 7.83 -15.79 25.56
N ALA A 594 8.53 -14.66 25.48
CA ALA A 594 9.98 -14.60 25.38
C ALA A 594 10.57 -13.89 26.60
N PHE A 595 11.50 -14.53 27.30
CA PHE A 595 12.22 -13.99 28.45
C PHE A 595 13.59 -13.47 28.02
N HIS A 596 13.74 -12.15 27.99
CA HIS A 596 14.93 -11.47 27.47
C HIS A 596 15.56 -10.56 28.52
N PRO A 597 16.88 -10.32 28.49
CA PRO A 597 17.88 -10.95 27.63
C PRO A 597 18.52 -12.22 28.23
N VAL A 598 18.08 -12.67 29.42
CA VAL A 598 18.78 -13.70 30.22
C VAL A 598 18.10 -15.08 30.24
N GLY A 599 16.82 -15.18 29.86
CA GLY A 599 16.05 -16.43 29.90
C GLY A 599 15.70 -16.91 31.32
N LEU A 600 15.15 -18.13 31.42
CA LEU A 600 14.78 -18.77 32.69
C LEU A 600 15.65 -19.99 32.99
N ASN A 601 16.04 -20.17 34.25
CA ASN A 601 16.66 -21.41 34.70
C ASN A 601 15.61 -22.55 34.80
N GLN A 602 16.07 -23.80 34.95
CA GLN A 602 15.20 -24.98 34.94
C GLN A 602 14.13 -24.97 36.06
N GLN A 603 14.45 -24.40 37.22
CA GLN A 603 13.51 -24.26 38.34
C GLN A 603 12.42 -23.23 38.00
N GLN A 604 12.79 -22.05 37.52
CA GLN A 604 11.87 -21.00 37.07
C GLN A 604 10.98 -21.50 35.92
N ALA A 605 11.52 -22.27 34.98
CA ALA A 605 10.76 -22.84 33.87
C ALA A 605 9.64 -23.80 34.35
N SER A 606 9.86 -24.52 35.45
CA SER A 606 8.84 -25.40 36.07
C SER A 606 7.75 -24.66 36.85
N GLU A 607 7.95 -23.38 37.15
CA GLU A 607 6.95 -22.51 37.79
C GLU A 607 5.93 -21.97 36.77
N LEU A 608 6.28 -21.91 35.48
CA LEU A 608 5.41 -21.34 34.43
C LEU A 608 4.03 -22.02 34.35
N PRO A 609 3.91 -23.36 34.37
CA PRO A 609 2.60 -24.05 34.40
C PRO A 609 1.78 -23.79 35.68
N GLN A 610 2.39 -23.19 36.72
CA GLN A 610 1.74 -22.90 38.00
C GLN A 610 1.19 -21.47 38.06
N ILE A 611 1.48 -20.63 37.06
CA ILE A 611 0.98 -19.26 37.00
C ILE A 611 -0.54 -19.27 36.84
N PRO A 612 -1.30 -18.55 37.69
CA PRO A 612 -2.76 -18.48 37.57
C PRO A 612 -3.20 -18.00 36.19
N GLY A 613 -4.04 -18.79 35.51
CA GLY A 613 -4.55 -18.49 34.17
C GLY A 613 -3.76 -19.10 33.02
N VAL A 614 -2.64 -19.79 33.29
CA VAL A 614 -1.94 -20.64 32.32
C VAL A 614 -2.41 -22.08 32.46
N GLN A 615 -2.81 -22.70 31.35
CA GLN A 615 -3.21 -24.11 31.37
C GLN A 615 -1.98 -25.01 31.55
N ALA A 616 -1.89 -25.68 32.71
CA ALA A 616 -0.69 -26.43 33.11
C ALA A 616 -0.22 -27.51 32.12
N ASP A 617 -1.15 -28.23 31.49
CA ASP A 617 -0.83 -29.29 30.54
C ASP A 617 -0.45 -28.79 29.13
N ALA A 618 -0.75 -27.51 28.85
CA ALA A 618 -0.57 -26.85 27.57
C ALA A 618 0.56 -25.81 27.64
N VAL A 619 1.71 -26.20 28.19
CA VAL A 619 2.95 -25.42 28.16
C VAL A 619 4.02 -26.19 27.39
N LEU A 620 4.57 -25.56 26.34
CA LEU A 620 5.57 -26.15 25.47
C LEU A 620 6.84 -25.26 25.47
N PRO A 621 7.97 -25.71 26.05
CA PRO A 621 9.24 -25.03 25.92
C PRO A 621 9.75 -25.11 24.47
N VAL A 622 10.41 -24.05 24.02
CA VAL A 622 10.90 -23.95 22.63
C VAL A 622 12.35 -23.48 22.64
N ALA A 623 13.23 -24.25 22.01
CA ALA A 623 14.57 -23.80 21.70
C ALA A 623 14.54 -23.02 20.38
N ILE A 624 15.03 -21.78 20.34
CA ILE A 624 14.95 -20.96 19.13
C ILE A 624 16.31 -20.38 18.79
N GLU A 625 16.72 -20.57 17.53
CA GLU A 625 17.83 -19.86 16.92
C GLU A 625 17.44 -19.30 15.55
N GLN A 626 18.17 -18.29 15.08
CA GLN A 626 18.04 -17.74 13.74
C GLN A 626 19.34 -17.95 12.94
N ALA A 627 19.33 -18.92 12.03
CA ALA A 627 20.52 -19.37 11.31
C ALA A 627 20.45 -19.09 9.82
N LYS A 628 21.61 -18.86 9.19
CA LYS A 628 21.70 -18.72 7.72
C LYS A 628 21.64 -20.08 7.04
N PHE A 629 21.13 -20.13 5.83
CA PHE A 629 21.26 -21.34 5.03
C PHE A 629 22.66 -21.44 4.41
N ASP A 630 23.10 -22.67 4.15
CA ASP A 630 24.25 -22.95 3.29
C ASP A 630 23.77 -23.51 1.94
N TRP A 631 23.75 -22.65 0.92
CA TRP A 631 23.39 -23.04 -0.45
C TRP A 631 24.61 -23.41 -1.32
N GLY A 632 25.82 -23.38 -0.77
CA GLY A 632 27.05 -23.42 -1.57
C GLY A 632 27.09 -22.29 -2.62
N ASP A 633 27.38 -22.64 -3.87
CA ASP A 633 27.57 -21.66 -4.96
C ASP A 633 26.26 -21.18 -5.63
N GLN A 634 25.11 -21.81 -5.37
CA GLN A 634 23.86 -21.54 -6.11
C GLN A 634 22.63 -21.40 -5.19
N PRO A 635 22.40 -20.22 -4.59
CA PRO A 635 21.19 -19.96 -3.82
C PRO A 635 19.92 -19.91 -4.70
N PRO A 636 18.74 -20.28 -4.16
CA PRO A 636 17.49 -20.20 -4.90
C PRO A 636 17.14 -18.77 -5.33
N GLN A 637 16.79 -18.57 -6.60
CA GLN A 637 16.55 -17.24 -7.18
C GLN A 637 15.35 -16.49 -6.58
N LEU A 638 14.33 -17.22 -6.11
CA LEU A 638 13.11 -16.63 -5.54
C LEU A 638 13.25 -16.34 -4.05
N LEU A 639 14.27 -16.88 -3.39
CA LEU A 639 14.48 -16.71 -1.96
C LEU A 639 15.01 -15.29 -1.68
N ARG A 640 14.25 -14.53 -0.88
CA ARG A 640 14.57 -13.13 -0.59
C ARG A 640 15.49 -12.93 0.60
N GLN A 641 15.43 -13.81 1.58
CA GLN A 641 16.26 -13.77 2.79
C GLN A 641 16.98 -15.10 2.94
N ASP A 642 18.21 -15.06 3.36
CA ASP A 642 19.05 -16.25 3.43
C ASP A 642 19.19 -16.77 4.86
N ASN A 643 18.07 -16.83 5.59
CA ASN A 643 18.03 -17.34 6.96
C ASN A 643 16.65 -17.92 7.31
N ALA A 644 16.64 -18.78 8.31
CA ALA A 644 15.47 -19.39 8.92
C ALA A 644 15.46 -19.15 10.43
N ILE A 645 14.26 -19.18 11.01
CA ILE A 645 14.09 -19.37 12.46
C ILE A 645 13.92 -20.86 12.69
N VAL A 646 14.82 -21.46 13.45
CA VAL A 646 14.82 -22.88 13.80
C VAL A 646 14.18 -23.02 15.18
N CYS A 647 13.05 -23.69 15.25
CA CYS A 647 12.28 -23.95 16.46
C CYS A 647 12.43 -25.42 16.87
N GLY A 648 13.21 -25.67 17.90
CA GLY A 648 13.32 -26.96 18.56
C GLY A 648 12.16 -27.17 19.53
N VAL A 649 11.34 -28.20 19.30
CA VAL A 649 10.19 -28.58 20.14
C VAL A 649 10.22 -30.07 20.45
N ASP A 650 9.47 -30.50 21.47
CA ASP A 650 9.09 -31.91 21.63
C ASP A 650 8.06 -32.26 20.54
N PRO A 651 8.43 -33.04 19.50
CA PRO A 651 7.57 -33.28 18.35
C PRO A 651 6.31 -34.09 18.70
N MET A 652 6.39 -34.99 19.69
CA MET A 652 5.23 -35.80 20.09
C MET A 652 4.19 -34.92 20.77
N ARG A 653 4.62 -34.01 21.65
CA ARG A 653 3.74 -33.08 22.34
C ARG A 653 3.25 -31.94 21.43
N ALA A 654 4.08 -31.53 20.48
CA ALA A 654 3.78 -30.42 19.58
C ALA A 654 2.81 -30.80 18.45
N PHE A 655 2.99 -31.96 17.81
CA PHE A 655 2.32 -32.28 16.53
C PHE A 655 1.30 -33.43 16.61
N THR A 656 1.37 -34.27 17.65
CA THR A 656 0.57 -35.49 17.76
C THR A 656 -0.45 -35.42 18.89
N GLY A 657 -1.44 -36.32 18.87
CA GLY A 657 -2.53 -36.36 19.86
C GLY A 657 -3.88 -35.90 19.30
N ALA A 658 -4.93 -35.98 20.13
CA ALA A 658 -6.27 -35.55 19.74
C ALA A 658 -6.40 -34.02 19.66
N ASP A 659 -5.62 -33.30 20.46
CA ASP A 659 -5.55 -31.85 20.50
C ASP A 659 -4.07 -31.41 20.59
N PRO A 660 -3.32 -31.45 19.48
CA PRO A 660 -1.90 -31.11 19.48
C PRO A 660 -1.70 -29.63 19.79
N MET A 661 -0.58 -29.30 20.45
CA MET A 661 -0.26 -27.91 20.80
C MET A 661 -0.14 -27.02 19.56
N LEU A 662 0.46 -27.54 18.49
CA LEU A 662 0.60 -26.85 17.20
C LEU A 662 -0.27 -27.56 16.15
N LYS A 663 -1.48 -27.06 15.91
CA LYS A 663 -2.48 -27.63 14.98
C LYS A 663 -2.15 -27.34 13.51
N MET A 664 -0.98 -27.80 13.06
CA MET A 664 -0.48 -27.56 11.72
C MET A 664 -1.18 -28.42 10.68
N ARG A 665 -1.50 -27.82 9.51
CA ARG A 665 -1.98 -28.57 8.34
C ARG A 665 -0.79 -29.00 7.48
N PHE A 666 -0.62 -30.31 7.32
CA PHE A 666 0.41 -30.91 6.46
C PHE A 666 -0.03 -30.86 4.99
N ILE A 667 0.82 -30.34 4.12
CA ILE A 667 0.69 -30.39 2.66
C ILE A 667 1.36 -31.65 2.11
N GLU A 668 2.55 -31.96 2.62
CA GLU A 668 3.31 -33.16 2.30
C GLU A 668 3.77 -33.84 3.59
N GLY A 669 3.75 -35.18 3.59
CA GLY A 669 3.98 -35.98 4.79
C GLY A 669 2.76 -36.09 5.70
N ASP A 670 2.91 -36.80 6.81
CA ASP A 670 1.88 -36.95 7.84
C ASP A 670 2.45 -36.63 9.23
N ALA A 671 1.58 -36.15 10.13
CA ALA A 671 1.98 -35.63 11.43
C ALA A 671 2.68 -36.68 12.31
N VAL A 672 2.24 -37.93 12.27
CA VAL A 672 2.77 -39.00 13.13
C VAL A 672 4.14 -39.45 12.62
N SER A 673 4.27 -39.80 11.34
CA SER A 673 5.55 -40.20 10.76
C SER A 673 6.59 -39.09 10.82
N ALA A 674 6.16 -37.83 10.64
CA ALA A 674 7.07 -36.69 10.75
C ALA A 674 7.51 -36.45 12.20
N ALA A 675 6.60 -36.56 13.18
CA ALA A 675 6.96 -36.48 14.60
C ALA A 675 7.92 -37.60 15.01
N ASP A 676 7.71 -38.83 14.53
CA ASP A 676 8.62 -39.95 14.75
C ASP A 676 10.00 -39.72 14.11
N ALA A 677 10.05 -39.19 12.90
CA ALA A 677 11.31 -38.87 12.21
C ALA A 677 12.08 -37.78 12.95
N ILE A 678 11.40 -36.72 13.39
CA ILE A 678 12.00 -35.63 14.17
C ILE A 678 12.46 -36.15 15.54
N SER A 679 11.70 -37.03 16.19
CA SER A 679 12.09 -37.64 17.48
C SER A 679 13.37 -38.47 17.39
N ARG A 680 13.65 -39.09 16.23
CA ARG A 680 14.90 -39.83 15.97
C ARG A 680 16.11 -38.92 15.73
N GLY A 681 15.87 -37.62 15.53
CA GLY A 681 16.88 -36.59 15.31
C GLY A 681 17.24 -36.39 13.83
N GLY A 682 17.82 -35.22 13.52
CA GLY A 682 18.31 -34.87 12.17
C GLY A 682 17.21 -34.67 11.13
N SER A 683 15.96 -34.51 11.55
CA SER A 683 14.82 -34.23 10.67
C SER A 683 14.09 -32.95 11.07
N CYS A 684 13.40 -32.31 10.13
CA CYS A 684 12.65 -31.08 10.35
C CYS A 684 11.36 -30.95 9.54
N LEU A 685 10.48 -30.04 9.95
CA LEU A 685 9.37 -29.52 9.16
C LEU A 685 9.72 -28.16 8.58
N ILE A 686 9.27 -27.90 7.35
CA ILE A 686 9.40 -26.59 6.70
C ILE A 686 8.03 -26.00 6.34
N SER A 687 7.95 -24.68 6.20
CA SER A 687 6.74 -24.02 5.73
C SER A 687 6.51 -24.22 4.22
N SER A 688 5.24 -24.28 3.81
CA SER A 688 4.83 -24.28 2.39
C SER A 688 5.35 -23.09 1.58
N ASP A 689 5.45 -21.93 2.22
CA ASP A 689 5.92 -20.70 1.58
C ASP A 689 7.40 -20.82 1.19
N PHE A 690 8.18 -21.48 2.05
CA PHE A 690 9.59 -21.77 1.81
C PHE A 690 9.76 -22.81 0.72
N GLN A 691 8.99 -23.91 0.74
CA GLN A 691 8.97 -24.87 -0.36
C GLN A 691 8.74 -24.17 -1.71
N MET A 692 7.76 -23.27 -1.78
CA MET A 692 7.45 -22.53 -3.01
C MET A 692 8.60 -21.63 -3.49
N MET A 693 9.39 -21.04 -2.58
CA MET A 693 10.50 -20.14 -2.91
C MET A 693 11.83 -20.86 -3.14
N ALA A 694 12.13 -21.89 -2.35
CA ALA A 694 13.39 -22.63 -2.38
C ALA A 694 13.34 -23.82 -3.34
N GLY A 695 12.17 -24.39 -3.60
CA GLY A 695 11.99 -25.56 -4.47
C GLY A 695 12.34 -26.90 -3.81
N CYS A 696 12.46 -26.93 -2.48
CA CYS A 696 12.74 -28.15 -1.69
C CYS A 696 11.45 -28.79 -1.14
N GLY A 697 11.39 -30.12 -1.07
CA GLY A 697 10.26 -30.89 -0.56
C GLY A 697 10.64 -31.98 0.44
N VAL A 698 9.70 -32.88 0.75
CA VAL A 698 9.96 -34.01 1.67
C VAL A 698 11.07 -34.92 1.11
N GLY A 699 12.05 -35.24 1.95
CA GLY A 699 13.22 -36.06 1.61
C GLY A 699 14.48 -35.26 1.28
N ASP A 700 14.35 -33.99 0.87
CA ASP A 700 15.49 -33.10 0.65
C ASP A 700 16.13 -32.66 1.98
N THR A 701 17.36 -32.16 1.93
CA THR A 701 18.11 -31.71 3.12
C THR A 701 18.26 -30.20 3.15
N VAL A 702 17.97 -29.60 4.30
CA VAL A 702 18.23 -28.19 4.60
C VAL A 702 19.54 -28.09 5.37
N ARG A 703 20.43 -27.20 4.91
CA ARG A 703 21.73 -26.93 5.53
C ARG A 703 21.72 -25.56 6.18
N LEU A 704 22.17 -25.48 7.43
CA LEU A 704 22.20 -24.24 8.20
C LEU A 704 23.59 -24.01 8.78
N ILE A 705 24.00 -22.75 8.86
CA ILE A 705 25.26 -22.31 9.44
C ILE A 705 24.95 -21.76 10.84
N PRO A 706 25.37 -22.44 11.93
CA PRO A 706 25.23 -21.92 13.27
C PRO A 706 25.94 -20.56 13.40
N PRO A 707 25.31 -19.54 14.00
CA PRO A 707 25.93 -18.21 14.14
C PRO A 707 27.27 -18.25 14.87
N GLN A 708 27.44 -19.20 15.80
CA GLN A 708 28.61 -19.35 16.65
C GLN A 708 29.65 -20.35 16.10
N GLY A 709 29.34 -21.07 15.03
CA GLY A 709 30.20 -22.08 14.45
C GLY A 709 31.10 -21.47 13.38
N ASP A 710 32.42 -21.62 13.51
CA ASP A 710 33.40 -21.19 12.51
C ASP A 710 33.33 -22.07 11.23
N GLY A 711 32.26 -21.89 10.45
CA GLY A 711 32.01 -22.66 9.23
C GLY A 711 31.47 -24.07 9.44
N GLU A 712 31.02 -24.40 10.65
CA GLU A 712 30.23 -25.61 10.91
C GLU A 712 28.89 -25.52 10.16
N VAL A 713 28.41 -26.65 9.64
CA VAL A 713 27.12 -26.75 8.95
C VAL A 713 26.32 -27.87 9.59
N VAL A 714 25.07 -27.57 9.96
CA VAL A 714 24.12 -28.53 10.50
C VAL A 714 23.09 -28.87 9.43
N GLU A 715 22.73 -30.15 9.34
CA GLU A 715 21.88 -30.69 8.29
C GLU A 715 20.60 -31.27 8.90
N TYR A 716 19.44 -30.90 8.35
CA TYR A 716 18.15 -31.50 8.69
C TYR A 716 17.45 -32.01 7.44
N GLN A 717 17.03 -33.28 7.46
CA GLN A 717 16.19 -33.83 6.40
C GLN A 717 14.73 -33.36 6.56
N ILE A 718 14.08 -32.97 5.47
CA ILE A 718 12.70 -32.52 5.49
C ILE A 718 11.77 -33.74 5.63
N ALA A 719 11.10 -33.85 6.78
CA ALA A 719 10.14 -34.91 7.08
C ALA A 719 8.69 -34.54 6.71
N GLY A 720 8.39 -33.25 6.56
CA GLY A 720 7.06 -32.78 6.20
C GLY A 720 7.03 -31.30 5.82
N VAL A 721 6.00 -30.91 5.07
CA VAL A 721 5.73 -29.51 4.69
C VAL A 721 4.39 -29.07 5.28
N VAL A 722 4.37 -27.95 5.99
CA VAL A 722 3.19 -27.45 6.73
C VAL A 722 2.80 -26.04 6.33
N THR A 723 1.51 -25.69 6.45
CA THR A 723 1.05 -24.30 6.30
C THR A 723 1.14 -23.54 7.62
N LEU A 724 1.74 -22.36 7.60
CA LEU A 724 1.92 -21.52 8.79
C LEU A 724 1.36 -20.10 8.60
N PRO A 725 0.09 -19.90 8.22
CA PRO A 725 -0.45 -18.55 7.99
C PRO A 725 -0.22 -17.65 9.21
N GLY A 726 0.24 -16.42 8.97
CA GLY A 726 0.56 -15.42 10.00
C GLY A 726 1.93 -15.51 10.66
N TRP A 727 2.76 -16.51 10.32
CA TRP A 727 4.09 -16.70 10.91
C TRP A 727 5.00 -15.47 10.75
N HIS A 728 4.88 -14.71 9.66
CA HIS A 728 5.69 -13.51 9.40
C HIS A 728 5.46 -12.43 10.44
N TRP A 729 4.22 -12.27 10.91
CA TRP A 729 3.85 -11.29 11.92
C TRP A 729 4.21 -11.80 13.31
N PHE A 730 3.89 -13.06 13.61
CA PHE A 730 4.31 -13.69 14.86
C PHE A 730 5.82 -13.49 15.11
N THR A 731 6.66 -13.98 14.19
CA THR A 731 8.12 -13.91 14.33
C THR A 731 8.66 -12.48 14.37
N LYS A 732 7.90 -11.51 13.86
CA LYS A 732 8.29 -10.11 13.85
C LYS A 732 8.16 -9.47 15.23
N PHE A 733 7.14 -9.81 16.00
CA PHE A 733 6.83 -9.14 17.26
C PHE A 733 7.11 -9.99 18.50
N SER A 734 7.24 -11.31 18.36
CA SER A 734 7.46 -12.22 19.48
C SER A 734 8.87 -12.19 20.09
N GLY A 735 9.83 -11.54 19.44
CA GLY A 735 11.21 -11.44 19.93
C GLY A 735 12.11 -12.63 19.55
N VAL A 736 11.62 -13.55 18.70
CA VAL A 736 12.36 -14.74 18.23
C VAL A 736 13.44 -14.45 17.18
N ARG A 737 13.47 -13.25 16.61
CA ARG A 737 14.49 -12.82 15.64
C ARG A 737 15.71 -12.30 16.39
N ARG A 738 16.71 -13.17 16.61
CA ARG A 738 17.91 -12.86 17.40
C ARG A 738 18.98 -12.10 16.62
N HIS A 739 19.12 -12.34 15.32
CA HIS A 739 20.27 -11.85 14.53
C HIS A 739 19.87 -11.07 13.28
N PHE A 740 18.72 -11.39 12.68
CA PHE A 740 18.27 -10.77 11.44
C PHE A 740 16.85 -10.22 11.56
N VAL A 741 16.68 -8.97 11.13
CA VAL A 741 15.38 -8.26 11.07
C VAL A 741 14.35 -9.02 10.24
N ARG A 742 14.77 -9.77 9.22
CA ARG A 742 13.91 -10.54 8.33
C ARG A 742 14.39 -11.98 8.24
N THR A 743 13.44 -12.89 8.06
CA THR A 743 13.67 -14.32 7.86
C THR A 743 12.82 -14.81 6.69
N SER A 744 13.23 -15.91 6.08
CA SER A 744 12.49 -16.54 4.97
C SER A 744 11.49 -17.58 5.43
N THR A 745 11.68 -18.20 6.58
CA THR A 745 10.82 -19.30 7.04
C THR A 745 10.98 -19.62 8.53
N MET A 746 10.08 -20.46 9.04
CA MET A 746 10.24 -21.19 10.29
C MET A 746 10.46 -22.67 9.98
N VAL A 747 11.45 -23.25 10.63
CA VAL A 747 11.80 -24.68 10.57
C VAL A 747 11.54 -25.27 11.94
N PHE A 748 10.85 -26.40 12.02
CA PHE A 748 10.63 -27.09 13.30
C PHE A 748 11.44 -28.38 13.36
N ALA A 749 12.24 -28.55 14.40
CA ALA A 749 13.09 -29.72 14.61
C ALA A 749 12.99 -30.19 16.08
N ASN A 750 13.73 -31.24 16.42
CA ASN A 750 13.76 -31.76 17.78
C ASN A 750 14.41 -30.74 18.73
N GLN A 751 13.82 -30.54 19.91
CA GLN A 751 14.32 -29.57 20.89
C GLN A 751 15.77 -29.82 21.28
N ALA A 752 16.13 -31.09 21.55
CA ALA A 752 17.49 -31.45 21.96
C ALA A 752 18.52 -31.20 20.84
N ASP A 753 18.16 -31.51 19.59
CA ASP A 753 19.03 -31.28 18.43
C ASP A 753 19.33 -29.79 18.29
N VAL A 754 18.30 -28.94 18.28
CA VAL A 754 18.46 -27.48 18.14
C VAL A 754 19.28 -26.89 19.30
N GLN A 755 19.08 -27.36 20.52
CA GLN A 755 19.88 -26.91 21.67
C GLN A 755 21.36 -27.28 21.52
N ASN A 756 21.66 -28.49 21.05
CA ASN A 756 23.03 -28.96 20.87
C ASN A 756 23.71 -28.31 19.65
N ASP A 757 23.05 -28.32 18.50
CA ASP A 757 23.55 -27.85 17.21
C ASP A 757 23.85 -26.35 17.21
N PHE A 758 23.02 -25.57 17.93
CA PHE A 758 23.20 -24.12 18.06
C PHE A 758 23.74 -23.69 19.43
N ARG A 759 24.16 -24.65 20.27
CA ARG A 759 24.77 -24.43 21.60
C ARG A 759 23.96 -23.42 22.44
N LEU A 760 22.65 -23.64 22.51
CA LEU A 760 21.73 -22.77 23.21
C LEU A 760 21.76 -23.04 24.71
N GLY A 761 21.67 -21.97 25.51
CA GLY A 761 21.65 -22.03 26.97
C GLY A 761 20.25 -22.28 27.57
N PRO A 762 19.86 -21.57 28.64
CA PRO A 762 18.56 -21.74 29.29
C PRO A 762 17.36 -21.51 28.34
N ILE A 763 16.19 -22.05 28.70
CA ILE A 763 14.98 -21.94 27.88
C ILE A 763 14.45 -20.50 27.97
N GLU A 764 14.52 -19.78 26.85
CA GLU A 764 14.07 -18.39 26.72
C GLU A 764 12.59 -18.29 26.29
N TYR A 765 12.06 -19.32 25.61
CA TYR A 765 10.78 -19.23 24.90
C TYR A 765 9.81 -20.33 25.29
N PHE A 766 8.54 -19.96 25.41
CA PHE A 766 7.46 -20.90 25.73
C PHE A 766 6.21 -20.55 24.94
N TRP A 767 5.58 -21.57 24.36
CA TRP A 767 4.19 -21.51 23.92
C TRP A 767 3.27 -22.00 25.03
N PHE A 768 2.11 -21.36 25.21
CA PHE A 768 1.10 -21.83 26.14
C PHE A 768 -0.32 -21.41 25.77
N ASN A 769 -1.31 -22.09 26.34
CA ASN A 769 -2.73 -21.73 26.25
C ASN A 769 -3.25 -21.14 27.57
N PHE A 770 -4.26 -20.28 27.47
CA PHE A 770 -4.91 -19.67 28.64
C PHE A 770 -6.05 -20.54 29.17
N ASP A 771 -6.31 -20.44 30.46
CA ASP A 771 -7.61 -20.85 31.00
C ASP A 771 -8.70 -19.91 30.49
N SER A 772 -9.90 -20.44 30.19
CA SER A 772 -11.03 -19.69 29.57
C SER A 772 -11.49 -18.40 30.29
N ALA A 773 -11.05 -18.14 31.52
CA ALA A 773 -11.37 -16.95 32.32
C ALA A 773 -10.15 -16.09 32.69
N ALA A 774 -8.96 -16.37 32.12
CA ALA A 774 -7.73 -15.67 32.46
C ALA A 774 -7.70 -14.24 31.90
N SER A 775 -7.14 -13.31 32.69
CA SER A 775 -6.81 -11.96 32.22
C SER A 775 -5.40 -11.95 31.64
N GLU A 776 -5.26 -11.59 30.37
CA GLU A 776 -3.94 -11.53 29.69
C GLU A 776 -2.94 -10.63 30.44
N ASP A 777 -3.39 -9.47 30.95
CA ASP A 777 -2.54 -8.49 31.63
C ASP A 777 -2.08 -8.97 33.01
N ALA A 778 -2.92 -9.75 33.71
CA ALA A 778 -2.54 -10.38 34.96
C ALA A 778 -1.44 -11.43 34.73
N VAL A 779 -1.59 -12.28 33.70
CA VAL A 779 -0.57 -13.26 33.32
C VAL A 779 0.72 -12.57 32.87
N GLU A 780 0.63 -11.51 32.07
CA GLU A 780 1.80 -10.72 31.65
C GLU A 780 2.55 -10.13 32.84
N SER A 781 1.84 -9.62 33.86
CA SER A 781 2.43 -9.06 35.08
C SER A 781 3.17 -10.12 35.91
N GLU A 782 2.59 -11.31 36.05
CA GLU A 782 3.22 -12.44 36.74
C GLU A 782 4.48 -12.91 35.98
N LEU A 783 4.40 -13.04 34.65
CA LEU A 783 5.55 -13.38 33.80
C LEU A 783 6.67 -12.33 33.91
N GLN A 784 6.32 -11.03 33.95
CA GLN A 784 7.28 -9.96 34.15
C GLN A 784 7.96 -10.05 35.52
N SER A 785 7.20 -10.38 36.58
CA SER A 785 7.76 -10.59 37.93
C SER A 785 8.78 -11.74 37.95
N LEU A 786 8.54 -12.80 37.18
CA LEU A 786 9.46 -13.93 37.03
C LEU A 786 10.75 -13.51 36.33
N ALA A 787 10.65 -12.68 35.29
CA ALA A 787 11.82 -12.14 34.57
C ALA A 787 12.69 -11.23 35.46
N GLU A 788 12.07 -10.34 36.24
CA GLU A 788 12.77 -9.36 37.07
C GLU A 788 13.62 -10.01 38.19
N ARG A 789 13.38 -11.27 38.55
CA ARG A 789 14.24 -12.01 39.50
C ARG A 789 15.68 -12.18 39.01
N ASN A 790 15.91 -12.08 37.69
CA ASN A 790 17.23 -12.17 37.08
C ASN A 790 17.88 -10.78 36.86
N ALA A 791 17.37 -9.72 37.50
CA ALA A 791 17.92 -8.36 37.38
C ALA A 791 19.37 -8.27 37.87
N GLY A 792 20.20 -7.53 37.12
CA GLY A 792 21.63 -7.38 37.36
C GLY A 792 22.50 -8.47 36.74
N ALA A 793 21.91 -9.48 36.10
CA ALA A 793 22.65 -10.45 35.30
C ALA A 793 23.32 -9.78 34.09
N ALA A 794 24.52 -10.23 33.74
CA ALA A 794 25.24 -9.78 32.56
C ALA A 794 25.09 -10.79 31.42
N PHE A 795 24.96 -10.29 30.19
CA PHE A 795 24.96 -11.09 28.98
C PHE A 795 26.01 -10.55 28.01
N SER A 796 26.54 -11.41 27.15
CA SER A 796 27.57 -11.04 26.17
C SER A 796 26.96 -10.85 24.79
N ASP A 797 27.22 -9.70 24.17
CA ASP A 797 26.88 -9.40 22.78
C ASP A 797 28.16 -9.40 21.92
N GLU A 798 28.10 -9.92 20.69
CA GLU A 798 29.26 -10.02 19.79
C GLU A 798 29.89 -8.66 19.45
N GLN A 799 29.10 -7.59 19.48
CA GLN A 799 29.51 -6.26 19.02
C GLN A 799 29.76 -5.32 20.19
N TYR A 800 28.85 -5.27 21.15
CA TYR A 800 28.92 -4.33 22.28
C TYR A 800 29.66 -4.90 23.50
N GLY A 801 30.04 -6.18 23.49
CA GLY A 801 30.71 -6.85 24.60
C GLY A 801 29.75 -7.21 25.72
N THR A 802 30.21 -7.17 26.97
CA THR A 802 29.37 -7.51 28.13
C THR A 802 28.39 -6.38 28.46
N ILE A 803 27.09 -6.67 28.41
CA ILE A 803 26.00 -5.76 28.75
C ILE A 803 25.34 -6.21 30.05
N THR A 804 25.08 -5.29 30.97
CA THR A 804 24.34 -5.57 32.21
C THR A 804 22.85 -5.35 32.02
N ALA A 805 22.03 -6.38 32.26
CA ALA A 805 20.58 -6.29 32.22
C ALA A 805 20.03 -5.80 33.56
N TYR A 806 19.85 -4.49 33.70
CA TYR A 806 19.26 -3.90 34.91
C TYR A 806 17.78 -4.22 35.07
N ARG A 807 17.06 -4.45 33.97
CA ARG A 807 15.64 -4.81 33.98
C ARG A 807 15.27 -5.83 32.90
N PRO A 808 15.46 -7.14 33.15
CA PRO A 808 14.96 -8.19 32.27
C PRO A 808 13.44 -8.11 32.10
N PHE A 809 12.92 -8.66 31.02
CA PHE A 809 11.51 -8.57 30.67
C PHE A 809 10.94 -9.88 30.13
N ALA A 810 9.64 -10.08 30.37
CA ALA A 810 8.84 -11.10 29.73
C ALA A 810 7.96 -10.45 28.66
N ARG A 811 8.16 -10.86 27.40
CA ARG A 811 7.39 -10.36 26.27
C ARG A 811 6.27 -11.34 25.93
N LEU A 812 5.05 -11.03 26.36
CA LEU A 812 3.86 -11.81 26.03
C LEU A 812 3.28 -11.41 24.67
N THR A 813 3.24 -12.35 23.73
CA THR A 813 2.62 -12.18 22.40
C THR A 813 1.42 -13.10 22.28
N THR A 814 0.21 -12.54 22.38
CA THR A 814 -1.03 -13.32 22.24
C THR A 814 -1.52 -13.32 20.80
N THR A 815 -2.12 -14.44 20.40
CA THR A 815 -2.67 -14.62 19.04
C THR A 815 -3.77 -13.61 18.73
N ASP A 816 -4.60 -13.27 19.71
CA ASP A 816 -5.66 -12.27 19.55
C ASP A 816 -5.10 -10.85 19.33
N ARG A 817 -4.09 -10.41 20.11
CA ARG A 817 -3.41 -9.12 19.89
C ARG A 817 -2.78 -9.04 18.50
N VAL A 818 -2.16 -10.13 18.03
CA VAL A 818 -1.61 -10.24 16.66
C VAL A 818 -2.71 -10.17 15.62
N LEU A 819 -3.83 -10.86 15.80
CA LEU A 819 -4.95 -10.80 14.87
C LEU A 819 -5.58 -9.40 14.78
N LYS A 820 -5.84 -8.78 15.94
CA LYS A 820 -6.45 -7.44 16.05
C LYS A 820 -5.58 -6.37 15.41
N SER A 821 -4.27 -6.37 15.72
CA SER A 821 -3.31 -5.43 15.15
C SER A 821 -3.17 -5.56 13.62
N ILE A 822 -3.14 -6.78 13.10
CA ILE A 822 -3.08 -7.02 11.65
C ILE A 822 -4.34 -6.48 10.96
N ARG A 823 -5.53 -6.76 11.52
CA ARG A 823 -6.80 -6.26 10.97
C ARG A 823 -6.86 -4.74 10.98
N LEU A 824 -6.54 -4.09 12.10
CA LEU A 824 -6.52 -2.62 12.19
C LEU A 824 -5.60 -2.00 11.13
N ARG A 825 -4.36 -2.48 11.02
CA ARG A 825 -3.40 -1.94 10.05
C ARG A 825 -3.81 -2.23 8.61
N ALA A 826 -4.32 -3.44 8.35
CA ALA A 826 -4.77 -3.81 7.02
C ALA A 826 -5.99 -2.99 6.60
N ASP A 827 -6.95 -2.79 7.50
CA ASP A 827 -8.14 -1.98 7.24
C ASP A 827 -7.75 -0.53 6.95
N GLU A 828 -6.85 0.09 7.74
CA GLU A 828 -6.33 1.44 7.46
C GLU A 828 -5.72 1.54 6.05
N MET A 829 -4.91 0.56 5.65
CA MET A 829 -4.25 0.55 4.34
C MET A 829 -5.25 0.30 3.19
N ILE A 830 -6.15 -0.68 3.35
CA ILE A 830 -7.13 -1.05 2.33
C ILE A 830 -8.13 0.09 2.13
N TRP A 831 -8.64 0.69 3.21
CA TRP A 831 -9.54 1.85 3.13
C TRP A 831 -8.83 3.09 2.62
N GLY A 832 -7.58 3.33 3.03
CA GLY A 832 -6.73 4.37 2.46
C GLY A 832 -6.66 4.29 0.93
N LEU A 833 -6.48 3.08 0.39
CA LEU A 833 -6.47 2.85 -1.06
C LEU A 833 -7.86 2.97 -1.71
N SER A 834 -8.93 2.67 -0.98
CA SER A 834 -10.31 2.71 -1.48
C SER A 834 -10.95 4.11 -1.51
N TRP A 835 -10.43 5.08 -0.76
CA TRP A 835 -10.94 6.45 -0.80
C TRP A 835 -10.80 7.11 -2.18
N MET A 836 -9.71 6.83 -2.90
CA MET A 836 -9.46 7.37 -4.24
C MET A 836 -10.53 6.90 -5.27
N PRO A 837 -10.82 5.59 -5.41
CA PRO A 837 -11.94 5.10 -6.21
C PRO A 837 -13.32 5.61 -5.75
N LEU A 838 -13.58 5.71 -4.45
CA LEU A 838 -14.87 6.20 -3.94
C LEU A 838 -15.11 7.68 -4.25
N LEU A 839 -14.08 8.50 -4.14
CA LEU A 839 -14.17 9.91 -4.53
C LEU A 839 -14.34 10.04 -6.05
N THR A 840 -13.62 9.22 -6.83
CA THR A 840 -13.80 9.15 -8.28
C THR A 840 -15.25 8.79 -8.63
N LEU A 841 -15.81 7.78 -7.98
CA LEU A 841 -17.22 7.39 -8.11
C LEU A 841 -18.16 8.56 -7.79
N ALA A 842 -17.90 9.31 -6.72
CA ALA A 842 -18.68 10.49 -6.35
C ALA A 842 -18.61 11.59 -7.43
N ILE A 843 -17.42 11.89 -7.96
CA ILE A 843 -17.24 12.85 -9.07
C ILE A 843 -18.00 12.37 -10.31
N MET A 844 -17.88 11.08 -10.66
CA MET A 844 -18.56 10.50 -11.82
C MET A 844 -20.09 10.49 -11.67
N SER A 845 -20.61 10.46 -10.44
CA SER A 845 -22.05 10.57 -10.20
C SER A 845 -22.64 11.92 -10.66
N LEU A 846 -21.84 13.00 -10.74
CA LEU A 846 -22.30 14.28 -11.30
C LEU A 846 -22.64 14.17 -12.79
N ALA A 847 -21.97 13.28 -13.52
CA ALA A 847 -22.34 12.98 -14.90
C ALA A 847 -23.74 12.36 -15.00
N ILE A 848 -24.20 11.66 -13.96
CA ILE A 848 -25.56 11.11 -13.91
C ILE A 848 -26.58 12.24 -13.84
N VAL A 849 -26.36 13.25 -12.99
CA VAL A 849 -27.25 14.42 -12.92
C VAL A 849 -27.43 15.01 -14.31
N ASN A 850 -26.32 15.19 -15.03
CA ASN A 850 -26.31 15.70 -16.39
C ASN A 850 -27.15 14.82 -17.34
N THR A 851 -26.94 13.50 -17.30
CA THR A 851 -27.71 12.56 -18.15
C THR A 851 -29.18 12.49 -17.76
N MET A 852 -29.55 12.64 -16.49
CA MET A 852 -30.94 12.63 -16.02
C MET A 852 -31.67 13.90 -16.43
N VAL A 853 -31.06 15.08 -16.26
CA VAL A 853 -31.62 16.36 -16.75
C VAL A 853 -31.88 16.27 -18.25
N ALA A 854 -30.93 15.75 -19.00
CA ALA A 854 -31.05 15.63 -20.44
C ALA A 854 -32.11 14.58 -20.85
N SER A 855 -32.20 13.45 -20.14
CA SER A 855 -33.27 12.43 -20.33
C SER A 855 -34.66 13.02 -20.12
N VAL A 856 -34.84 13.77 -19.03
CA VAL A 856 -36.11 14.43 -18.71
C VAL A 856 -36.48 15.43 -19.79
N ARG A 857 -35.52 16.24 -20.27
CA ARG A 857 -35.75 17.23 -21.34
C ARG A 857 -36.15 16.61 -22.67
N ALA A 858 -35.53 15.50 -23.05
CA ALA A 858 -35.85 14.79 -24.29
C ALA A 858 -37.26 14.17 -24.28
N ARG A 859 -37.84 13.95 -23.09
CA ARG A 859 -39.11 13.23 -22.89
C ARG A 859 -40.22 14.11 -22.30
N THR A 860 -40.03 15.44 -22.29
CA THR A 860 -41.03 16.37 -21.75
C THR A 860 -42.39 16.21 -22.42
N TRP A 861 -42.42 16.03 -23.74
CA TRP A 861 -43.65 15.80 -24.48
C TRP A 861 -44.35 14.50 -24.06
N GLU A 862 -43.61 13.39 -23.96
CA GLU A 862 -44.13 12.09 -23.52
C GLU A 862 -44.71 12.18 -22.11
N PHE A 863 -44.01 12.86 -21.20
CA PHE A 863 -44.48 13.11 -19.83
C PHE A 863 -45.76 13.95 -19.82
N GLY A 864 -45.87 14.96 -20.69
CA GLY A 864 -47.07 15.75 -20.88
C GLY A 864 -48.26 14.88 -21.31
N VAL A 865 -48.07 14.02 -22.32
CA VAL A 865 -49.11 13.08 -22.79
C VAL A 865 -49.52 12.11 -21.68
N MET A 866 -48.55 11.48 -21.00
CA MET A 866 -48.86 10.55 -19.91
C MET A 866 -49.63 11.23 -18.77
N ARG A 867 -49.27 12.46 -18.41
CA ARG A 867 -49.99 13.24 -17.39
C ARG A 867 -51.38 13.66 -17.85
N SER A 868 -51.58 13.96 -19.13
CA SER A 868 -52.90 14.25 -19.70
C SER A 868 -53.82 13.03 -19.76
N VAL A 869 -53.26 11.83 -19.94
CA VAL A 869 -54.00 10.55 -19.92
C VAL A 869 -54.36 10.10 -18.49
N GLY A 870 -53.81 10.75 -17.46
CA GLY A 870 -54.20 10.53 -16.06
C GLY A 870 -53.07 10.07 -15.12
N LEU A 871 -51.82 10.06 -15.57
CA LEU A 871 -50.68 9.71 -14.72
C LEU A 871 -50.42 10.78 -13.66
N SER A 872 -50.37 10.38 -12.40
CA SER A 872 -50.15 11.31 -11.27
C SER A 872 -48.71 11.86 -11.26
N ARG A 873 -48.54 13.05 -10.66
CA ARG A 873 -47.20 13.66 -10.46
C ARG A 873 -46.22 12.73 -9.74
N TRP A 874 -46.71 11.97 -8.76
CA TRP A 874 -45.88 11.06 -7.97
C TRP A 874 -45.53 9.77 -8.73
N GLN A 875 -46.41 9.28 -9.60
CA GLN A 875 -46.07 8.18 -10.51
C GLN A 875 -44.97 8.60 -11.50
N LEU A 876 -45.00 9.84 -12.00
CA LEU A 876 -43.95 10.36 -12.87
C LEU A 876 -42.60 10.47 -12.15
N VAL A 877 -42.58 11.04 -10.94
CA VAL A 877 -41.38 11.14 -10.09
C VAL A 877 -40.78 9.76 -9.82
N ARG A 878 -41.62 8.78 -9.43
CA ARG A 878 -41.20 7.40 -9.20
C ARG A 878 -40.62 6.75 -10.46
N MET A 879 -41.19 7.04 -11.63
CA MET A 879 -40.71 6.53 -12.91
C MET A 879 -39.28 7.01 -13.22
N ILE A 880 -39.03 8.31 -13.05
CA ILE A 880 -37.70 8.94 -13.25
C ILE A 880 -36.70 8.42 -12.20
N PHE A 881 -37.14 8.24 -10.95
CA PHE A 881 -36.30 7.68 -9.90
C PHE A 881 -35.90 6.22 -10.18
N CYS A 882 -36.85 5.38 -10.60
CA CYS A 882 -36.60 4.00 -11.01
C CYS A 882 -35.61 3.92 -12.17
N GLU A 883 -35.69 4.82 -13.15
CA GLU A 883 -34.73 4.89 -14.25
C GLU A 883 -33.29 5.08 -13.74
N SER A 884 -33.08 5.98 -12.79
CA SER A 884 -31.76 6.21 -12.20
C SER A 884 -31.26 5.02 -11.38
N VAL A 885 -32.14 4.42 -10.57
CA VAL A 885 -31.79 3.21 -9.79
C VAL A 885 -31.42 2.05 -10.71
N LEU A 886 -32.12 1.86 -11.84
CA LEU A 886 -31.78 0.85 -12.84
C LEU A 886 -30.38 1.07 -13.43
N ILE A 887 -30.00 2.32 -13.73
CA ILE A 887 -28.64 2.67 -14.17
C ILE A 887 -27.62 2.30 -13.09
N GLY A 888 -27.90 2.63 -11.83
CA GLY A 888 -27.05 2.26 -10.69
C GLY A 888 -26.86 0.75 -10.54
N LEU A 889 -27.92 -0.05 -10.71
CA LEU A 889 -27.85 -1.51 -10.63
C LEU A 889 -27.09 -2.14 -11.80
N ILE A 890 -27.22 -1.58 -13.01
CA ILE A 890 -26.39 -1.98 -14.16
C ILE A 890 -24.92 -1.71 -13.83
N ALA A 891 -24.62 -0.53 -13.28
CA ALA A 891 -23.27 -0.16 -12.89
C ALA A 891 -22.71 -1.12 -11.82
N CYS A 892 -23.49 -1.45 -10.79
CA CYS A 892 -23.17 -2.43 -9.76
C CYS A 892 -22.87 -3.82 -10.33
N GLY A 893 -23.72 -4.34 -11.22
CA GLY A 893 -23.53 -5.66 -11.83
C GLY A 893 -22.26 -5.75 -12.68
N LEU A 894 -22.01 -4.73 -13.51
CA LEU A 894 -20.77 -4.63 -14.31
C LEU A 894 -19.54 -4.51 -13.41
N SER A 895 -19.63 -3.72 -12.34
CA SER A 895 -18.54 -3.50 -11.39
C SER A 895 -18.20 -4.73 -10.57
N LEU A 896 -19.21 -5.50 -10.15
CA LEU A 896 -19.01 -6.76 -9.47
C LEU A 896 -18.26 -7.74 -10.37
N MET A 897 -18.73 -7.92 -11.60
CA MET A 897 -18.09 -8.83 -12.56
C MET A 897 -16.65 -8.42 -12.87
N PHE A 898 -16.43 -7.15 -13.22
CA PHE A 898 -15.09 -6.66 -13.53
C PHE A 898 -14.17 -6.70 -12.31
N GLY A 899 -14.64 -6.17 -11.18
CA GLY A 899 -13.85 -6.01 -9.96
C GLY A 899 -13.43 -7.36 -9.37
N LEU A 900 -14.31 -8.37 -9.39
CA LEU A 900 -13.96 -9.72 -8.95
C LEU A 900 -12.92 -10.36 -9.86
N ILE A 901 -13.05 -10.24 -11.18
CA ILE A 901 -12.08 -10.82 -12.14
C ILE A 901 -10.73 -10.11 -12.03
N ALA A 902 -10.72 -8.78 -11.94
CA ALA A 902 -9.51 -7.99 -11.76
C ALA A 902 -8.83 -8.32 -10.41
N GLY A 903 -9.61 -8.41 -9.33
CA GLY A 903 -9.13 -8.81 -8.01
C GLY A 903 -8.54 -10.22 -8.03
N TRP A 904 -9.24 -11.19 -8.62
CA TRP A 904 -8.79 -12.58 -8.75
C TRP A 904 -7.50 -12.70 -9.56
N CYS A 905 -7.43 -12.02 -10.72
CA CYS A 905 -6.21 -11.97 -11.52
C CYS A 905 -5.06 -11.29 -10.75
N GLY A 906 -5.35 -10.24 -9.98
CA GLY A 906 -4.37 -9.59 -9.11
C GLY A 906 -3.83 -10.53 -8.03
N VAL A 907 -4.69 -11.39 -7.47
CA VAL A 907 -4.31 -12.45 -6.52
C VAL A 907 -3.42 -13.48 -7.21
N GLY A 908 -3.79 -13.94 -8.40
CA GLY A 908 -2.96 -14.87 -9.19
C GLY A 908 -1.61 -14.30 -9.59
N MET A 909 -1.53 -13.01 -9.93
CA MET A 909 -0.27 -12.34 -10.27
C MET A 909 0.71 -12.27 -9.10
N ALA A 910 0.21 -12.29 -7.85
CA ALA A 910 1.06 -12.31 -6.65
C ALA A 910 1.92 -13.58 -6.56
N LEU A 911 1.42 -14.71 -7.09
CA LEU A 911 2.15 -15.98 -7.15
C LEU A 911 3.40 -15.93 -8.05
N TYR A 912 3.38 -15.06 -9.06
CA TYR A 912 4.42 -15.02 -10.08
C TYR A 912 5.37 -13.82 -9.97
N GLY A 913 4.97 -12.75 -9.29
CA GLY A 913 5.76 -11.51 -9.21
C GLY A 913 7.07 -11.59 -8.42
N GLY A 914 7.51 -12.79 -8.02
CA GLY A 914 8.70 -13.02 -7.17
C GLY A 914 8.69 -12.23 -5.85
N SER A 915 7.51 -11.72 -5.47
CA SER A 915 7.40 -10.62 -4.52
C SER A 915 6.49 -10.84 -3.34
N PHE A 916 5.60 -11.81 -3.44
CA PHE A 916 4.75 -12.20 -2.34
C PHE A 916 5.45 -13.34 -1.57
N PHE A 917 5.79 -13.07 -0.32
CA PHE A 917 6.62 -13.95 0.52
C PHE A 917 5.79 -14.67 1.59
N ALA A 918 4.47 -14.50 1.56
CA ALA A 918 3.55 -15.05 2.53
C ALA A 918 2.70 -16.19 1.95
N GLY A 919 3.29 -17.02 1.10
CA GLY A 919 2.59 -18.19 0.55
C GLY A 919 1.55 -17.87 -0.53
N PRO A 920 0.81 -18.87 -1.01
CA PRO A 920 -0.24 -18.65 -1.99
C PRO A 920 -1.48 -17.99 -1.35
N PRO A 921 -1.87 -16.78 -1.81
CA PRO A 921 -3.04 -16.11 -1.26
C PRO A 921 -4.35 -16.78 -1.69
N GLU A 922 -5.31 -16.83 -0.77
CA GLU A 922 -6.65 -17.34 -1.04
C GLU A 922 -7.58 -16.24 -1.56
N PHE A 923 -8.42 -16.59 -2.54
CA PHE A 923 -9.39 -15.66 -3.10
C PHE A 923 -10.62 -15.55 -2.18
N ILE A 924 -10.88 -14.35 -1.67
CA ILE A 924 -11.98 -14.05 -0.75
C ILE A 924 -12.78 -12.87 -1.28
N ILE A 925 -14.10 -12.96 -1.15
CA ILE A 925 -15.01 -11.89 -1.53
C ILE A 925 -15.51 -11.16 -0.26
N PRO A 926 -15.06 -9.92 -0.01
CA PRO A 926 -15.44 -9.13 1.17
C PRO A 926 -16.85 -8.53 1.02
N TRP A 927 -17.89 -9.35 1.16
CA TRP A 927 -19.28 -8.96 0.85
C TRP A 927 -19.79 -7.73 1.62
N SER A 928 -19.38 -7.56 2.89
CA SER A 928 -19.81 -6.41 3.70
C SER A 928 -19.22 -5.10 3.17
N GLN A 929 -17.93 -5.09 2.82
CA GLN A 929 -17.26 -3.92 2.25
C GLN A 929 -17.76 -3.61 0.83
N LEU A 930 -18.03 -4.65 0.02
CA LEU A 930 -18.65 -4.46 -1.29
C LEU A 930 -20.06 -3.88 -1.16
N ALA A 931 -20.87 -4.38 -0.22
CA ALA A 931 -22.23 -3.87 0.01
C ALA A 931 -22.24 -2.36 0.30
N PHE A 932 -21.25 -1.85 1.06
CA PHE A 932 -21.10 -0.41 1.31
C PHE A 932 -20.92 0.40 0.01
N GLY A 933 -19.95 0.06 -0.83
CA GLY A 933 -19.69 0.79 -2.09
C GLY A 933 -20.88 0.73 -3.06
N PHE A 934 -21.60 -0.40 -3.07
CA PHE A 934 -22.79 -0.59 -3.90
C PHE A 934 -23.97 0.24 -3.38
N ALA A 935 -24.17 0.30 -2.06
CA ALA A 935 -25.17 1.15 -1.42
C ALA A 935 -24.90 2.64 -1.68
N VAL A 936 -23.64 3.08 -1.57
CA VAL A 936 -23.22 4.44 -1.91
C VAL A 936 -23.53 4.75 -3.38
N THR A 937 -23.24 3.83 -4.31
CA THR A 937 -23.52 4.02 -5.74
C THR A 937 -25.00 4.19 -6.02
N VAL A 938 -25.85 3.31 -5.48
CA VAL A 938 -27.31 3.40 -5.65
C VAL A 938 -27.84 4.69 -4.99
N GLY A 939 -27.32 5.06 -3.82
CA GLY A 939 -27.64 6.32 -3.14
C GLY A 939 -27.29 7.55 -3.97
N LEU A 940 -26.10 7.60 -4.56
CA LEU A 940 -25.69 8.70 -5.45
C LEU A 940 -26.58 8.80 -6.70
N CYS A 941 -26.95 7.66 -7.30
CA CYS A 941 -27.90 7.64 -8.43
C CYS A 941 -29.28 8.19 -8.02
N ALA A 942 -29.78 7.75 -6.86
CA ALA A 942 -31.04 8.21 -6.31
C ALA A 942 -31.02 9.73 -6.08
N LEU A 943 -29.97 10.25 -5.44
CA LEU A 943 -29.77 11.68 -5.20
C LEU A 943 -29.69 12.49 -6.50
N ALA A 944 -28.97 11.97 -7.50
CA ALA A 944 -28.81 12.63 -8.79
C ALA A 944 -30.14 12.81 -9.55
N ALA A 945 -31.11 11.93 -9.31
CA ALA A 945 -32.43 11.99 -9.93
C ALA A 945 -33.44 12.87 -9.17
N LEU A 946 -33.17 13.25 -7.92
CA LEU A 946 -34.13 14.00 -7.10
C LEU A 946 -34.52 15.34 -7.74
N TRP A 947 -33.54 16.15 -8.13
CA TRP A 947 -33.79 17.46 -8.72
C TRP A 947 -34.58 17.38 -10.04
N PRO A 948 -34.12 16.62 -11.06
CA PRO A 948 -34.85 16.51 -12.33
C PRO A 948 -36.24 15.89 -12.18
N ALA A 949 -36.39 14.90 -11.29
CA ALA A 949 -37.68 14.25 -11.05
C ALA A 949 -38.68 15.22 -10.39
N TYR A 950 -38.21 16.01 -9.42
CA TYR A 950 -39.03 17.00 -8.74
C TYR A 950 -39.52 18.09 -9.71
N GLU A 951 -38.61 18.62 -10.54
CA GLU A 951 -38.91 19.65 -11.54
C GLU A 951 -39.95 19.14 -12.55
N ALA A 952 -39.76 17.92 -13.08
CA ALA A 952 -40.70 17.29 -14.01
C ALA A 952 -42.07 17.00 -13.37
N GLY A 953 -42.11 16.59 -12.11
CA GLY A 953 -43.34 16.31 -11.38
C GLY A 953 -44.18 17.55 -11.09
N ARG A 954 -43.55 18.72 -10.95
CA ARG A 954 -44.25 20.00 -10.72
C ARG A 954 -44.72 20.68 -11.99
N ALA A 955 -44.08 20.43 -13.12
CA ALA A 955 -44.48 21.02 -14.40
C ALA A 955 -45.94 20.72 -14.76
N GLU A 956 -46.68 21.74 -15.22
CA GLU A 956 -48.05 21.55 -15.65
C GLU A 956 -48.11 20.72 -16.95
N PRO A 957 -49.14 19.88 -17.14
CA PRO A 957 -49.25 19.06 -18.37
C PRO A 957 -49.20 19.90 -19.65
N LEU A 958 -49.79 21.10 -19.63
CA LEU A 958 -49.77 22.01 -20.78
C LEU A 958 -48.36 22.54 -21.08
N ASP A 959 -47.59 22.87 -20.05
CA ASP A 959 -46.21 23.34 -20.19
C ASP A 959 -45.30 22.23 -20.73
N LEU A 960 -45.49 21.00 -20.26
CA LEU A 960 -44.79 19.82 -20.77
C LEU A 960 -45.07 19.60 -22.27
N LEU A 961 -46.34 19.72 -22.69
CA LEU A 961 -46.75 19.59 -24.09
C LEU A 961 -46.22 20.74 -24.98
N ARG A 962 -46.20 21.98 -24.46
CA ARG A 962 -45.68 23.16 -25.16
C ARG A 962 -44.15 23.12 -25.29
N ALA A 963 -43.45 22.77 -24.22
CA ALA A 963 -41.99 22.62 -24.22
C ALA A 963 -41.55 21.54 -25.20
N GLY A 964 -42.30 20.44 -25.29
CA GLY A 964 -42.10 19.40 -26.29
C GLY A 964 -42.19 19.90 -27.73
N ARG A 965 -43.16 20.76 -28.06
CA ARG A 965 -43.32 21.32 -29.43
C ARG A 965 -42.32 22.43 -29.77
N ALA A 966 -41.82 23.17 -28.78
CA ALA A 966 -40.81 24.21 -28.99
C ALA A 966 -39.37 23.64 -29.08
N ALA A 967 -39.16 22.42 -28.62
CA ALA A 967 -37.91 21.67 -28.76
C ALA A 967 -37.79 20.94 -30.13
N VAL A 968 -38.92 20.67 -30.80
CA VAL A 968 -39.07 20.12 -32.16
C VAL A 968 -39.01 21.24 -33.20
#